data_AF-A0A9D1QTF1-F1
#
_entry.id   AF-A0A9D1QTF1-F1
#
_cell.length_a   1.000
_cell.length_b   1.000
_cell.length_c   1.000
_cell.angle_alpha   90.00
_cell.angle_beta   90.00
_cell.angle_gamma   90.00
#
_symmetry.space_group_name_H-M   'P 1'
#
loop_
_entity.id
_entity.type
_entity.pdbx_description
1 polymer ?
#
loop_
_entity_poly.entity_id
_entity_poly.type
_entity_poly.pdbx_seq_one_letter_code
_entity_poly.pdbx_strand_id
1 'polypeptide(L)'
;MPIADAYRLLYSTVGYYPKQTKRALIRRMEGAGEEEEIRRCSAVLMKNEKIVWKGTPLYRGLSFGLTLWEMDFSDVTEEGTYQLIVAPEDGAEEAERLRSLPFPIAEGLFHEKILKGLSLYNAESRYASYTDGGGYYDCNTEMGESFSHGRYLYGLADYWRRREKALSRWERGRLRRAMDVAFVYLRDLWQESGEIAHSWPRRFQADANPGIHNSYWSVMGMLSYWDLFGGDHRKNETFLQQIKVSVVYLERAGYNEEGMDGGAVPIYYRMHRITGEQDWLDKAVRSLNCQCKTFTLFEGLRFATPITEGLAMMLRDFPEHPDAPRWKAFAFRLAKEVLYPIRDGNAFRIMPSLPGGNQAREQWEHMDREPEGSGNLWGIRHFFNSLVVNTAYDALNIMDITGDESLEAVASGGIGWMCGLNPGLPRWAVANPPAEKEYEAAAMIANGPYRHAKAWTEWSFHMRNPYWQSVPNGYVFKDKTVFEYPDQWQSAESFLATDGVLLSALSAYEDRMMDSPIKAAAETLNSPLAETMRILTGWWEACLGGGISLHDEPARPGYVELPGGWRNGVLEAEIVLQGAARAGLVCRGRMIVNDHGDELAGYHILLEPENGEIGLYTRVAQLRRQASCPYPLSLGKAVRLAVHMQDDRLTVSINGETVLELDVSRPMQPGHYAGCCGLYVSGGTAAFNHITFLEK
;
A
#
# COMPACT_ATOMS: atom_id res chain seq x y z
N MET A 1 21.84 22.04 -29.86
CA MET A 1 21.36 20.64 -29.75
C MET A 1 19.85 20.71 -29.61
N PRO A 2 19.03 19.83 -30.20
CA PRO A 2 17.59 19.87 -29.99
C PRO A 2 17.26 19.85 -28.49
N ILE A 3 16.31 20.69 -28.05
CA ILE A 3 15.91 20.78 -26.63
C ILE A 3 15.53 19.39 -26.09
N ALA A 4 14.87 18.58 -26.92
CA ALA A 4 14.44 17.22 -26.58
C ALA A 4 15.59 16.25 -26.25
N ASP A 5 16.80 16.52 -26.72
CA ASP A 5 18.00 15.71 -26.48
C ASP A 5 18.76 16.20 -25.24
N ALA A 6 18.89 17.52 -25.08
CA ALA A 6 19.64 18.15 -23.98
C ALA A 6 18.87 18.19 -22.64
N TYR A 7 17.53 18.11 -22.68
CA TYR A 7 16.68 18.33 -21.51
C TYR A 7 15.66 17.21 -21.28
N ARG A 8 15.22 17.04 -20.03
CA ARG A 8 14.16 16.11 -19.62
C ARG A 8 13.12 16.83 -18.77
N LEU A 9 11.86 16.49 -19.03
CA LEU A 9 10.73 16.96 -18.23
C LEU A 9 10.44 15.96 -17.12
N LEU A 10 10.48 16.45 -15.89
CA LEU A 10 10.23 15.71 -14.66
C LEU A 10 8.91 16.18 -14.08
N TYR A 11 8.01 15.26 -13.78
CA TYR A 11 6.65 15.55 -13.32
C TYR A 11 6.10 14.36 -12.55
N SER A 12 5.05 14.56 -11.75
CA SER A 12 4.31 13.45 -11.15
C SER A 12 3.62 12.62 -12.24
N THR A 13 4.08 11.39 -12.47
CA THR A 13 3.45 10.45 -13.39
C THR A 13 2.17 9.84 -12.82
N VAL A 14 1.98 9.91 -11.49
CA VAL A 14 0.75 9.52 -10.81
C VAL A 14 -0.35 10.56 -11.02
N GLY A 15 0.00 11.85 -10.92
CA GLY A 15 -0.89 13.01 -10.94
C GLY A 15 -0.77 13.93 -9.71
N TYR A 16 -1.72 14.84 -9.56
CA TYR A 16 -1.76 15.87 -8.51
C TYR A 16 -3.18 15.98 -7.89
N TYR A 17 -3.31 16.43 -6.65
CA TYR A 17 -4.58 16.87 -6.06
C TYR A 17 -4.95 18.29 -6.51
N PRO A 18 -6.24 18.67 -6.58
CA PRO A 18 -6.66 20.02 -6.89
C PRO A 18 -6.02 21.15 -6.07
N LYS A 19 -5.75 20.92 -4.79
CA LYS A 19 -5.26 21.96 -3.86
C LYS A 19 -3.77 21.89 -3.53
N GLN A 20 -3.09 20.84 -3.97
CA GLN A 20 -1.66 20.72 -3.68
C GLN A 20 -0.84 21.76 -4.44
N THR A 21 0.38 21.99 -3.97
CA THR A 21 1.42 22.61 -4.80
C THR A 21 1.74 21.69 -5.99
N LYS A 22 1.57 22.18 -7.21
CA LYS A 22 1.76 21.44 -8.46
C LYS A 22 2.92 22.00 -9.22
N ARG A 23 3.92 21.16 -9.43
CA ARG A 23 5.17 21.56 -10.04
C ARG A 23 5.74 20.47 -10.93
N ALA A 24 6.43 20.92 -11.96
CA ALA A 24 7.26 20.10 -12.82
C ALA A 24 8.65 20.74 -12.93
N LEU A 25 9.67 19.91 -13.16
CA LEU A 25 11.04 20.36 -13.32
C LEU A 25 11.53 20.06 -14.73
N ILE A 26 12.41 20.92 -15.25
CA ILE A 26 13.22 20.62 -16.42
C ILE A 26 14.62 20.36 -15.93
N ARG A 27 15.17 19.18 -16.27
CA ARG A 27 16.56 18.80 -15.99
C ARG A 27 17.38 18.91 -17.25
N ARG A 28 18.57 19.51 -17.14
CA ARG A 28 19.62 19.42 -18.16
C ARG A 28 20.38 18.11 -18.00
N MET A 29 20.66 17.43 -19.11
CA MET A 29 21.34 16.13 -19.09
C MET A 29 22.86 16.24 -19.00
N GLU A 30 23.46 17.29 -19.58
CA GLU A 30 24.91 17.49 -19.60
C GLU A 30 25.28 18.94 -19.32
N GLY A 31 26.29 19.17 -18.47
CA GLY A 31 26.84 20.50 -18.19
C GLY A 31 26.09 21.29 -17.10
N ALA A 32 26.81 22.22 -16.48
CA ALA A 32 26.26 23.18 -15.51
C ALA A 32 26.09 24.55 -16.15
N GLY A 33 25.06 25.29 -15.74
CA GLY A 33 24.87 26.70 -16.12
C GLY A 33 23.48 27.04 -16.59
N GLU A 34 23.15 28.32 -16.45
CA GLU A 34 21.90 28.91 -16.88
C GLU A 34 21.95 29.17 -18.39
N GLU A 35 21.37 28.28 -19.19
CA GLU A 35 21.27 28.51 -20.64
C GLU A 35 20.09 29.41 -20.99
N GLU A 36 20.34 30.35 -21.91
CA GLU A 36 19.31 31.24 -22.46
C GLU A 36 18.22 30.46 -23.22
N GLU A 37 18.49 29.26 -23.72
CA GLU A 37 17.55 28.49 -24.56
C GLU A 37 16.26 28.14 -23.81
N ILE A 38 16.35 27.60 -22.59
CA ILE A 38 15.16 27.29 -21.77
C ILE A 38 14.45 28.56 -21.31
N ARG A 39 15.16 29.68 -21.13
CA ARG A 39 14.54 30.97 -20.77
C ARG A 39 13.65 31.55 -21.87
N ARG A 40 13.88 31.16 -23.12
CA ARG A 40 13.05 31.53 -24.27
C ARG A 40 11.89 30.56 -24.52
N CYS A 41 11.75 29.53 -23.68
CA CYS A 41 10.65 28.58 -23.76
C CYS A 41 9.45 29.05 -22.94
N SER A 42 8.26 28.70 -23.43
CA SER A 42 7.03 28.75 -22.65
C SER A 42 6.60 27.33 -22.28
N ALA A 43 6.03 27.20 -21.09
CA ALA A 43 5.37 25.99 -20.62
C ALA A 43 3.85 26.19 -20.72
N VAL A 44 3.16 25.22 -21.29
CA VAL A 44 1.70 25.22 -21.37
C VAL A 44 1.14 23.92 -20.81
N LEU A 45 0.08 24.04 -20.01
CA LEU A 45 -0.70 22.91 -19.55
C LEU A 45 -1.95 22.79 -20.42
N MET A 46 -2.16 21.60 -20.97
CA MET A 46 -3.25 21.29 -21.88
C MET A 46 -4.29 20.41 -21.20
N LYS A 47 -5.58 20.71 -21.42
CA LYS A 47 -6.73 19.87 -21.07
C LYS A 47 -7.68 19.80 -22.25
N ASN A 48 -7.96 18.60 -22.77
CA ASN A 48 -8.82 18.40 -23.95
C ASN A 48 -8.42 19.33 -25.11
N GLU A 49 -7.13 19.36 -25.45
CA GLU A 49 -6.54 20.20 -26.51
C GLU A 49 -6.64 21.72 -26.28
N LYS A 50 -7.09 22.17 -25.11
CA LYS A 50 -7.13 23.58 -24.73
C LYS A 50 -6.00 23.92 -23.75
N ILE A 51 -5.33 25.05 -24.00
CA ILE A 51 -4.40 25.63 -23.02
C ILE A 51 -5.22 26.14 -21.85
N VAL A 52 -4.95 25.61 -20.66
CA VAL A 52 -5.60 26.02 -19.40
C VAL A 52 -4.64 26.72 -18.45
N TRP A 53 -3.33 26.64 -18.73
CA TRP A 53 -2.30 27.40 -18.03
C TRP A 53 -1.12 27.64 -18.98
N LYS A 54 -0.49 28.81 -18.88
CA LYS A 54 0.75 29.17 -19.57
C LYS A 54 1.68 29.85 -18.57
N GLY A 55 2.96 29.47 -18.57
CA GLY A 55 3.99 30.08 -17.74
C GLY A 55 5.38 29.96 -18.37
N THR A 56 6.39 30.46 -17.66
CA THR A 56 7.79 30.41 -18.08
C THR A 56 8.58 29.58 -17.07
N PRO A 57 9.41 28.61 -17.50
CA PRO A 57 10.28 27.87 -16.60
C PRO A 57 11.23 28.80 -15.84
N LEU A 58 11.21 28.74 -14.51
CA LEU A 58 12.05 29.55 -13.63
C LEU A 58 13.31 28.79 -13.25
N TYR A 59 14.48 29.34 -13.52
CA TYR A 59 15.74 28.71 -13.13
C TYR A 59 15.84 28.61 -11.60
N ARG A 60 16.12 27.40 -11.09
CA ARG A 60 16.24 27.11 -9.64
C ARG A 60 17.67 26.84 -9.20
N GLY A 61 18.66 27.08 -10.06
CA GLY A 61 20.06 26.81 -9.72
C GLY A 61 20.42 25.33 -9.86
N LEU A 62 21.49 24.95 -9.17
CA LEU A 62 21.87 23.55 -9.02
C LEU A 62 21.15 22.93 -7.82
N SER A 63 20.82 21.65 -7.92
CA SER A 63 20.37 20.85 -6.78
C SER A 63 20.98 19.47 -6.88
N PHE A 64 21.82 19.14 -5.90
CA PHE A 64 22.64 17.94 -5.90
C PHE A 64 23.46 17.81 -7.20
N GLY A 65 23.98 18.93 -7.71
CA GLY A 65 24.70 19.03 -8.98
C GLY A 65 23.84 19.07 -10.25
N LEU A 66 22.52 18.92 -10.14
CA LEU A 66 21.62 18.96 -11.30
C LEU A 66 21.17 20.39 -11.60
N THR A 67 21.30 20.82 -12.85
CA THR A 67 20.78 22.11 -13.33
C THR A 67 19.27 22.00 -13.60
N LEU A 68 18.46 22.78 -12.88
CA LEU A 68 17.01 22.63 -12.87
C LEU A 68 16.25 23.94 -13.11
N TRP A 69 15.14 23.84 -13.84
CA TRP A 69 14.11 24.88 -13.93
C TRP A 69 12.80 24.33 -13.38
N GLU A 70 12.00 25.19 -12.77
CA GLU A 70 10.71 24.83 -12.18
C GLU A 70 9.57 25.53 -12.92
N MET A 71 8.48 24.80 -13.09
CA MET A 71 7.19 25.33 -13.49
C MET A 71 6.21 25.06 -12.35
N ASP A 72 5.52 26.10 -11.91
CA ASP A 72 4.48 26.03 -10.87
C ASP A 72 3.12 26.33 -11.52
N PHE A 73 2.24 25.34 -11.50
CA PHE A 73 0.88 25.41 -12.04
C PHE A 73 -0.15 25.11 -10.95
N SER A 74 0.16 25.48 -9.70
CA SER A 74 -0.69 25.23 -8.53
C SER A 74 -2.08 25.87 -8.65
N ASP A 75 -2.19 27.01 -9.35
CA ASP A 75 -3.46 27.71 -9.63
C ASP A 75 -4.45 26.88 -10.45
N VAL A 76 -4.00 25.80 -11.11
CA VAL A 76 -4.89 24.88 -11.83
C VAL A 76 -5.52 23.92 -10.83
N THR A 77 -6.76 24.19 -10.44
CA THR A 77 -7.51 23.39 -9.45
C THR A 77 -8.61 22.52 -10.06
N GLU A 78 -8.94 22.74 -11.33
CA GLU A 78 -9.98 21.95 -12.00
C GLU A 78 -9.53 20.49 -12.13
N GLU A 79 -10.44 19.53 -11.92
CA GLU A 79 -10.12 18.11 -12.10
C GLU A 79 -10.13 17.70 -13.57
N GLY A 80 -9.27 16.75 -13.94
CA GLY A 80 -9.23 16.20 -15.29
C GLY A 80 -7.90 15.55 -15.64
N THR A 81 -7.70 15.23 -16.92
CA THR A 81 -6.43 14.73 -17.43
C THR A 81 -5.71 15.83 -18.20
N TYR A 82 -4.44 16.02 -17.88
CA TYR A 82 -3.62 17.13 -18.36
C TYR A 82 -2.36 16.61 -19.06
N GLN A 83 -1.81 17.42 -19.96
CA GLN A 83 -0.49 17.22 -20.54
C GLN A 83 0.30 18.52 -20.44
N LEU A 84 1.55 18.44 -19.97
CA LEU A 84 2.48 19.56 -19.92
C LEU A 84 3.38 19.55 -21.16
N ILE A 85 3.49 20.70 -21.80
CA ILE A 85 4.32 20.90 -22.99
C ILE A 85 5.24 22.09 -22.74
N VAL A 86 6.52 21.96 -23.03
CA VAL A 86 7.49 23.07 -23.02
C VAL A 86 8.10 23.21 -24.41
N ALA A 87 8.04 24.42 -24.95
CA ALA A 87 8.54 24.74 -26.29
C ALA A 87 8.96 26.22 -26.41
N PRO A 88 9.91 26.56 -27.31
CA PRO A 88 10.19 27.93 -27.71
C PRO A 88 8.94 28.70 -28.15
N GLU A 89 8.87 30.01 -27.85
CA GLU A 89 7.69 30.84 -28.18
C GLU A 89 7.47 31.04 -29.69
N ASP A 90 8.53 30.96 -30.50
CA ASP A 90 8.51 31.26 -31.94
C ASP A 90 7.95 30.11 -32.82
N GLY A 91 7.24 29.15 -32.22
CA GLY A 91 6.53 28.09 -32.97
C GLY A 91 7.41 26.89 -33.35
N ALA A 92 8.10 26.32 -32.37
CA ALA A 92 9.03 25.20 -32.53
C ALA A 92 8.43 23.96 -33.21
N GLU A 93 9.26 23.26 -33.99
CA GLU A 93 8.97 21.95 -34.56
C GLU A 93 8.68 20.93 -33.46
N GLU A 94 7.94 19.86 -33.79
CA GLU A 94 7.55 18.84 -32.81
C GLU A 94 8.75 18.19 -32.10
N ALA A 95 9.88 18.03 -32.81
CA ALA A 95 11.12 17.47 -32.29
C ALA A 95 11.80 18.34 -31.20
N GLU A 96 11.42 19.61 -31.07
CA GLU A 96 12.00 20.55 -30.10
C GLU A 96 11.16 20.66 -28.81
N ARG A 97 10.04 19.92 -28.71
CA ARG A 97 9.12 20.01 -27.59
C ARG A 97 9.45 19.00 -26.50
N LEU A 98 9.46 19.44 -25.25
CA LEU A 98 9.36 18.54 -24.11
C LEU A 98 7.88 18.29 -23.81
N ARG A 99 7.49 17.03 -23.67
CA ARG A 99 6.10 16.65 -23.37
C ARG A 99 6.05 15.67 -22.22
N SER A 100 5.06 15.84 -21.35
CA SER A 100 4.71 14.82 -20.37
C SER A 100 3.81 13.76 -21.02
N LEU A 101 3.74 12.58 -20.41
CA LEU A 101 2.55 11.75 -20.57
C LEU A 101 1.32 12.45 -19.96
N PRO A 102 0.11 12.06 -20.36
CA PRO A 102 -1.10 12.50 -19.68
C PRO A 102 -1.05 12.13 -18.19
N PHE A 103 -1.40 13.06 -17.32
CA PHE A 103 -1.51 12.84 -15.88
C PHE A 103 -2.79 13.48 -15.33
N PRO A 104 -3.42 12.92 -14.29
CA PRO A 104 -4.62 13.50 -13.71
C PRO A 104 -4.31 14.62 -12.70
N ILE A 105 -5.22 15.58 -12.62
CA ILE A 105 -5.47 16.37 -11.41
C ILE A 105 -6.82 15.89 -10.88
N ALA A 106 -6.87 15.27 -9.70
CA ALA A 106 -8.10 14.67 -9.16
C ALA A 106 -8.03 14.47 -7.63
N GLU A 107 -9.17 14.57 -6.94
CA GLU A 107 -9.33 14.09 -5.57
C GLU A 107 -9.27 12.56 -5.49
N GLY A 108 -8.95 12.02 -4.31
CA GLY A 108 -8.87 10.56 -4.07
C GLY A 108 -7.78 9.82 -4.84
N LEU A 109 -6.86 10.55 -5.50
CA LEU A 109 -5.86 9.99 -6.40
C LEU A 109 -4.99 8.94 -5.73
N PHE A 110 -4.46 9.23 -4.54
CA PHE A 110 -3.56 8.34 -3.82
C PHE A 110 -4.30 7.15 -3.23
N HIS A 111 -5.51 7.35 -2.69
CA HIS A 111 -6.31 6.24 -2.17
C HIS A 111 -6.51 5.14 -3.23
N GLU A 112 -6.98 5.52 -4.41
CA GLU A 112 -7.30 4.54 -5.46
C GLU A 112 -6.07 4.01 -6.18
N LYS A 113 -5.07 4.85 -6.48
CA LYS A 113 -3.94 4.44 -7.31
C LYS A 113 -2.76 3.88 -6.55
N ILE A 114 -2.62 4.18 -5.25
CA ILE A 114 -1.42 3.87 -4.47
C ILE A 114 -1.75 3.09 -3.20
N LEU A 115 -2.57 3.66 -2.30
CA LEU A 115 -2.71 3.14 -0.94
C LEU A 115 -3.25 1.70 -0.92
N LYS A 116 -4.21 1.36 -1.78
CA LYS A 116 -4.71 -0.03 -1.91
C LYS A 116 -3.63 -1.01 -2.42
N GLY A 117 -2.83 -0.57 -3.39
CA GLY A 117 -1.71 -1.33 -3.95
C GLY A 117 -0.63 -1.62 -2.92
N LEU A 118 -0.20 -0.59 -2.18
CA LEU A 118 0.83 -0.67 -1.13
C LEU A 118 0.39 -1.42 0.12
N SER A 119 -0.91 -1.50 0.40
CA SER A 119 -1.45 -2.17 1.59
C SER A 119 -2.02 -3.55 1.26
N LEU A 120 -3.24 -3.60 0.74
CA LEU A 120 -4.01 -4.83 0.54
C LEU A 120 -3.31 -5.79 -0.42
N TYR A 121 -2.94 -5.29 -1.60
CA TYR A 121 -2.43 -6.13 -2.68
C TYR A 121 -0.97 -6.55 -2.42
N ASN A 122 -0.18 -5.65 -1.84
CA ASN A 122 1.18 -5.95 -1.42
C ASN A 122 1.22 -6.98 -0.28
N ALA A 123 0.39 -6.83 0.76
CA ALA A 123 0.31 -7.80 1.85
C ALA A 123 -0.07 -9.21 1.34
N GLU A 124 -1.04 -9.31 0.45
CA GLU A 124 -1.43 -10.60 -0.15
C GLU A 124 -0.31 -11.22 -0.99
N SER A 125 0.45 -10.39 -1.69
CA SER A 125 1.55 -10.85 -2.55
C SER A 125 2.74 -11.35 -1.78
N ARG A 126 3.03 -10.70 -0.64
CA ARG A 126 4.18 -10.98 0.21
C ARG A 126 3.89 -12.00 1.31
N TYR A 127 2.67 -12.52 1.40
CA TYR A 127 2.28 -13.45 2.47
C TYR A 127 3.19 -14.69 2.47
N ALA A 128 3.92 -14.87 3.57
CA ALA A 128 4.84 -15.98 3.74
C ALA A 128 4.12 -17.20 4.30
N SER A 129 4.60 -18.39 3.92
CA SER A 129 3.98 -19.63 4.38
C SER A 129 4.24 -19.86 5.88
N TYR A 130 3.43 -20.70 6.51
CA TYR A 130 3.68 -21.10 7.90
C TYR A 130 5.00 -21.86 8.07
N THR A 131 5.44 -22.61 7.06
CA THR A 131 6.74 -23.30 7.11
C THR A 131 7.93 -22.34 7.14
N ASP A 132 7.73 -21.12 6.65
CA ASP A 132 8.70 -20.02 6.68
C ASP A 132 8.53 -19.13 7.92
N GLY A 133 7.67 -19.52 8.87
CA GLY A 133 7.39 -18.78 10.11
C GLY A 133 6.22 -17.79 10.01
N GLY A 134 5.49 -17.75 8.89
CA GLY A 134 4.37 -16.81 8.69
C GLY A 134 4.81 -15.36 8.50
N GLY A 135 3.91 -14.40 8.64
CA GLY A 135 4.21 -12.99 8.36
C GLY A 135 4.32 -12.68 6.86
N TYR A 136 5.28 -11.85 6.49
CA TYR A 136 5.53 -11.36 5.14
C TYR A 136 6.99 -11.51 4.73
N TYR A 137 7.21 -11.60 3.41
CA TYR A 137 8.51 -11.37 2.81
C TYR A 137 8.78 -9.87 2.77
N ASP A 138 9.82 -9.45 3.49
CA ASP A 138 10.15 -8.04 3.70
C ASP A 138 10.56 -7.35 2.40
N CYS A 139 11.47 -7.98 1.67
CA CYS A 139 12.04 -7.42 0.46
C CYS A 139 11.82 -8.33 -0.74
N ASN A 140 12.65 -8.23 -1.77
CA ASN A 140 12.62 -9.14 -2.91
C ASN A 140 13.10 -10.57 -2.57
N THR A 141 13.67 -10.75 -1.38
CA THR A 141 14.14 -12.03 -0.86
C THR A 141 13.18 -12.62 0.17
N GLU A 142 13.40 -13.86 0.58
CA GLU A 142 12.62 -14.54 1.62
C GLU A 142 12.86 -14.02 3.05
N MET A 143 13.57 -12.91 3.20
CA MET A 143 13.78 -12.21 4.48
C MET A 143 12.46 -11.80 5.12
N GLY A 144 12.45 -11.68 6.45
CA GLY A 144 11.25 -11.30 7.22
C GLY A 144 11.63 -10.53 8.47
N GLU A 145 12.23 -9.35 8.33
CA GLU A 145 12.69 -8.57 9.49
C GLU A 145 11.52 -8.06 10.35
N SER A 146 11.65 -8.11 11.66
CA SER A 146 10.68 -7.58 12.61
C SER A 146 10.62 -6.05 12.56
N PHE A 147 11.74 -5.39 12.27
CA PHE A 147 11.77 -3.96 11.93
C PHE A 147 10.75 -3.59 10.86
N SER A 148 10.78 -4.29 9.73
CA SER A 148 9.93 -4.00 8.58
C SER A 148 8.48 -4.38 8.81
N HIS A 149 8.23 -5.50 9.50
CA HIS A 149 6.88 -5.86 9.93
C HIS A 149 6.29 -4.82 10.89
N GLY A 150 7.08 -4.32 11.83
CA GLY A 150 6.68 -3.28 12.77
C GLY A 150 6.29 -1.98 12.06
N ARG A 151 7.12 -1.53 11.12
CA ARG A 151 6.85 -0.35 10.28
C ARG A 151 5.64 -0.52 9.37
N TYR A 152 5.53 -1.68 8.73
CA TYR A 152 4.42 -1.95 7.84
C TYR A 152 3.11 -2.01 8.64
N LEU A 153 3.10 -2.70 9.78
CA LEU A 153 1.94 -2.72 10.70
C LEU A 153 1.56 -1.32 11.18
N TYR A 154 2.54 -0.48 11.51
CA TYR A 154 2.31 0.92 11.86
C TYR A 154 1.63 1.68 10.70
N GLY A 155 2.14 1.58 9.47
CA GLY A 155 1.57 2.22 8.29
C GLY A 155 0.16 1.71 7.93
N LEU A 156 -0.08 0.40 8.05
CA LEU A 156 -1.41 -0.20 7.86
C LEU A 156 -2.41 0.31 8.90
N ALA A 157 -1.99 0.48 10.16
CA ALA A 157 -2.82 1.04 11.21
C ALA A 157 -3.17 2.51 10.93
N ASP A 158 -2.21 3.32 10.47
CA ASP A 158 -2.50 4.71 10.07
C ASP A 158 -3.44 4.79 8.88
N TYR A 159 -3.24 3.94 7.87
CA TYR A 159 -4.16 3.83 6.75
C TYR A 159 -5.58 3.45 7.22
N TRP A 160 -5.70 2.48 8.14
CA TRP A 160 -6.99 2.14 8.74
C TRP A 160 -7.63 3.35 9.42
N ARG A 161 -6.94 4.02 10.35
CA ARG A 161 -7.48 5.17 11.11
C ARG A 161 -8.06 6.24 10.20
N ARG A 162 -7.35 6.54 9.10
CA ARG A 162 -7.67 7.65 8.21
C ARG A 162 -8.64 7.26 7.08
N ARG A 163 -8.72 5.98 6.71
CA ARG A 163 -9.48 5.52 5.53
C ARG A 163 -10.53 4.45 5.81
N GLU A 164 -10.72 4.01 7.05
CA GLU A 164 -11.72 2.98 7.40
C GLU A 164 -13.09 3.24 6.75
N LYS A 165 -13.55 4.49 6.76
CA LYS A 165 -14.85 4.89 6.19
C LYS A 165 -14.89 4.87 4.67
N ALA A 166 -13.76 5.07 4.01
CA ALA A 166 -13.63 5.01 2.55
C ALA A 166 -13.46 3.57 2.04
N LEU A 167 -12.98 2.66 2.90
CA LEU A 167 -12.85 1.25 2.59
C LEU A 167 -14.21 0.54 2.63
N SER A 168 -14.47 -0.29 1.63
CA SER A 168 -15.57 -1.25 1.69
C SER A 168 -15.40 -2.23 2.86
N ARG A 169 -16.47 -2.87 3.32
CA ARG A 169 -16.38 -3.90 4.38
C ARG A 169 -15.38 -5.00 4.02
N TRP A 170 -15.32 -5.39 2.74
CA TRP A 170 -14.39 -6.40 2.26
C TRP A 170 -12.94 -5.93 2.36
N GLU A 171 -12.65 -4.71 1.90
CA GLU A 171 -11.32 -4.12 2.01
C GLU A 171 -10.89 -3.92 3.47
N ARG A 172 -11.82 -3.51 4.36
CA ARG A 172 -11.57 -3.51 5.81
C ARG A 172 -11.23 -4.92 6.31
N GLY A 173 -12.00 -5.93 5.94
CA GLY A 173 -11.67 -7.32 6.33
C GLY A 173 -10.26 -7.75 5.87
N ARG A 174 -9.86 -7.37 4.65
CA ARG A 174 -8.52 -7.65 4.11
C ARG A 174 -7.43 -6.86 4.84
N LEU A 175 -7.63 -5.56 5.07
CA LEU A 175 -6.68 -4.71 5.79
C LEU A 175 -6.48 -5.20 7.22
N ARG A 176 -7.59 -5.59 7.89
CA ARG A 176 -7.57 -6.19 9.22
C ARG A 176 -6.74 -7.47 9.24
N ARG A 177 -7.01 -8.40 8.31
CA ARG A 177 -6.22 -9.63 8.18
C ARG A 177 -4.74 -9.33 7.94
N ALA A 178 -4.42 -8.32 7.12
CA ALA A 178 -3.04 -7.96 6.87
C ALA A 178 -2.32 -7.51 8.15
N MET A 179 -3.00 -6.65 8.93
CA MET A 179 -2.50 -6.22 10.23
C MET A 179 -2.38 -7.39 11.22
N ASP A 180 -3.34 -8.30 11.25
CA ASP A 180 -3.32 -9.49 12.12
C ASP A 180 -2.10 -10.37 11.83
N VAL A 181 -1.75 -10.56 10.56
CA VAL A 181 -0.61 -11.38 10.14
C VAL A 181 0.72 -10.77 10.59
N ALA A 182 0.93 -9.46 10.37
CA ALA A 182 2.12 -8.79 10.87
C ALA A 182 2.19 -8.83 12.39
N PHE A 183 1.08 -8.55 13.08
CA PHE A 183 1.02 -8.56 14.54
C PHE A 183 1.35 -9.94 15.13
N VAL A 184 0.77 -11.01 14.57
CA VAL A 184 1.06 -12.39 15.01
C VAL A 184 2.53 -12.74 14.79
N TYR A 185 3.10 -12.37 13.64
CA TYR A 185 4.52 -12.60 13.37
C TYR A 185 5.42 -11.92 14.42
N LEU A 186 5.18 -10.63 14.70
CA LEU A 186 5.94 -9.88 15.71
C LEU A 186 5.81 -10.47 17.12
N ARG A 187 4.61 -10.92 17.48
CA ARG A 187 4.37 -11.62 18.74
C ARG A 187 5.17 -12.91 18.82
N ASP A 188 5.19 -13.70 17.75
CA ASP A 188 5.88 -14.99 17.72
C ASP A 188 7.42 -14.85 17.75
N LEU A 189 7.94 -13.65 17.49
CA LEU A 189 9.35 -13.28 17.64
C LEU A 189 9.72 -12.73 19.02
N TRP A 190 8.76 -12.52 19.91
CA TRP A 190 9.00 -12.00 21.25
C TRP A 190 9.77 -13.01 22.11
N GLN A 191 10.74 -12.52 22.89
CA GLN A 191 11.56 -13.31 23.81
C GLN A 191 11.31 -12.90 25.27
N GLU A 192 11.59 -13.80 26.23
CA GLU A 192 11.41 -13.54 27.67
C GLU A 192 12.24 -12.35 28.19
N SER A 193 13.33 -12.00 27.51
CA SER A 193 14.15 -10.82 27.79
C SER A 193 13.40 -9.49 27.54
N GLY A 194 12.30 -9.54 26.79
CA GLY A 194 11.61 -8.39 26.21
C GLY A 194 12.10 -8.00 24.82
N GLU A 195 13.23 -8.56 24.37
CA GLU A 195 13.68 -8.39 22.99
C GLU A 195 12.68 -9.04 22.02
N ILE A 196 12.48 -8.39 20.88
CA ILE A 196 11.79 -8.98 19.74
C ILE A 196 12.87 -9.33 18.72
N ALA A 197 12.98 -10.63 18.42
CA ALA A 197 14.02 -11.16 17.55
C ALA A 197 14.00 -10.46 16.18
N HIS A 198 15.16 -10.41 15.52
CA HIS A 198 15.29 -9.83 14.20
C HIS A 198 14.36 -10.50 13.18
N SER A 199 14.31 -11.83 13.14
CA SER A 199 13.39 -12.57 12.26
C SER A 199 13.22 -14.01 12.73
N TRP A 200 12.34 -14.76 12.05
CA TRP A 200 12.17 -16.19 12.31
C TRP A 200 13.45 -16.98 11.94
N PRO A 201 13.93 -17.93 12.77
CA PRO A 201 15.26 -18.55 12.58
C PRO A 201 15.50 -19.27 11.24
N ARG A 202 14.44 -19.62 10.50
CA ARG A 202 14.55 -20.28 9.19
C ARG A 202 14.56 -19.30 8.01
N ARG A 203 14.43 -18.00 8.27
CA ARG A 203 14.40 -16.97 7.23
C ARG A 203 15.77 -16.76 6.63
N PHE A 204 15.78 -16.32 5.37
CA PHE A 204 16.99 -15.81 4.75
C PHE A 204 17.53 -14.65 5.61
N GLN A 205 18.84 -14.68 5.86
CA GLN A 205 19.54 -13.68 6.68
C GLN A 205 18.97 -13.50 8.09
N ALA A 206 18.50 -14.58 8.73
CA ALA A 206 17.85 -14.45 10.03
C ALA A 206 18.74 -13.84 11.14
N ASP A 207 20.05 -14.06 11.05
CA ASP A 207 21.06 -13.53 11.98
C ASP A 207 21.73 -12.23 11.49
N ALA A 208 21.29 -11.68 10.36
CA ALA A 208 21.81 -10.40 9.87
C ALA A 208 21.23 -9.25 10.70
N ASN A 209 21.98 -8.15 10.80
CA ASN A 209 21.50 -6.87 11.34
C ASN A 209 20.74 -6.93 12.69
N PRO A 210 21.25 -7.63 13.72
CA PRO A 210 20.66 -7.56 15.05
C PRO A 210 20.77 -6.11 15.56
N GLY A 211 19.74 -5.65 16.27
CA GLY A 211 19.75 -4.29 16.79
C GLY A 211 18.44 -3.86 17.42
N ILE A 212 18.54 -2.84 18.28
CA ILE A 212 17.43 -2.31 19.06
C ILE A 212 16.27 -1.77 18.21
N HIS A 213 16.57 -1.33 16.98
CA HIS A 213 15.59 -0.82 16.02
C HIS A 213 14.51 -1.85 15.66
N ASN A 214 14.86 -3.15 15.67
CA ASN A 214 13.91 -4.26 15.47
C ASN A 214 12.82 -4.25 16.54
N SER A 215 13.22 -4.23 17.81
CA SER A 215 12.28 -4.19 18.94
C SER A 215 11.50 -2.88 18.98
N TYR A 216 12.14 -1.74 18.69
CA TYR A 216 11.48 -0.43 18.68
C TYR A 216 10.31 -0.39 17.70
N TRP A 217 10.55 -0.73 16.43
CA TRP A 217 9.51 -0.66 15.40
C TRP A 217 8.45 -1.73 15.57
N SER A 218 8.82 -2.90 16.06
CA SER A 218 7.87 -3.95 16.43
C SER A 218 6.91 -3.47 17.52
N VAL A 219 7.44 -2.88 18.60
CA VAL A 219 6.62 -2.31 19.69
C VAL A 219 5.73 -1.19 19.15
N MET A 220 6.26 -0.29 18.33
CA MET A 220 5.48 0.79 17.70
C MET A 220 4.31 0.27 16.87
N GLY A 221 4.55 -0.71 15.99
CA GLY A 221 3.51 -1.36 15.18
C GLY A 221 2.46 -2.05 16.05
N MET A 222 2.89 -2.84 17.04
CA MET A 222 1.99 -3.58 17.93
C MET A 222 1.13 -2.64 18.80
N LEU A 223 1.68 -1.54 19.31
CA LEU A 223 0.92 -0.51 20.03
C LEU A 223 -0.06 0.20 19.12
N SER A 224 0.32 0.51 17.88
CA SER A 224 -0.59 1.09 16.89
C SER A 224 -1.77 0.17 16.58
N TYR A 225 -1.50 -1.12 16.43
CA TYR A 225 -2.54 -2.14 16.28
C TYR A 225 -3.45 -2.23 17.51
N TRP A 226 -2.88 -2.24 18.72
CA TRP A 226 -3.65 -2.35 19.96
C TRP A 226 -4.56 -1.13 20.19
N ASP A 227 -4.10 0.07 19.86
CA ASP A 227 -4.90 1.30 19.98
C ASP A 227 -6.16 1.27 19.09
N LEU A 228 -6.06 0.71 17.88
CA LEU A 228 -7.20 0.53 16.98
C LEU A 228 -8.14 -0.58 17.45
N PHE A 229 -7.53 -1.67 17.83
CA PHE A 229 -8.21 -2.88 18.19
C PHE A 229 -7.71 -3.15 19.59
N GLY A 230 -8.36 -2.59 20.60
CA GLY A 230 -8.11 -2.86 22.03
C GLY A 230 -9.11 -3.84 22.68
N GLY A 231 -10.32 -4.02 22.11
CA GLY A 231 -11.39 -4.88 22.68
C GLY A 231 -11.57 -6.33 22.14
N ASP A 232 -11.15 -6.65 20.92
CA ASP A 232 -11.04 -8.02 20.33
C ASP A 232 -10.30 -9.09 21.18
N HIS A 233 -10.84 -10.31 21.23
CA HIS A 233 -10.45 -11.50 22.01
C HIS A 233 -9.02 -12.01 21.83
N ARG A 234 -8.34 -11.64 20.75
CA ARG A 234 -6.91 -11.96 20.53
C ARG A 234 -5.98 -11.16 21.45
N LYS A 235 -6.56 -10.32 22.31
CA LYS A 235 -5.92 -9.52 23.35
C LYS A 235 -6.07 -10.24 24.67
N ASN A 236 -5.10 -11.08 24.91
CA ASN A 236 -4.83 -11.55 26.24
C ASN A 236 -4.07 -10.43 26.97
N GLU A 237 -4.44 -10.10 28.22
CA GLU A 237 -3.65 -9.23 29.10
C GLU A 237 -2.17 -9.63 29.11
N THR A 238 -1.90 -10.93 28.98
CA THR A 238 -0.55 -11.51 28.80
C THR A 238 0.25 -10.80 27.71
N PHE A 239 -0.35 -10.51 26.55
CA PHE A 239 0.38 -9.87 25.46
C PHE A 239 0.66 -8.38 25.71
N LEU A 240 -0.28 -7.67 26.33
CA LEU A 240 0.01 -6.30 26.76
C LEU A 240 1.15 -6.27 27.78
N GLN A 241 1.22 -7.27 28.66
CA GLN A 241 2.37 -7.44 29.56
C GLN A 241 3.66 -7.74 28.78
N GLN A 242 3.62 -8.57 27.74
CA GLN A 242 4.79 -8.79 26.86
C GLN A 242 5.28 -7.49 26.21
N ILE A 243 4.38 -6.67 25.67
CA ILE A 243 4.74 -5.34 25.14
C ILE A 243 5.37 -4.47 26.24
N LYS A 244 4.78 -4.42 27.44
CA LYS A 244 5.36 -3.68 28.59
C LYS A 244 6.79 -4.12 28.88
N VAL A 245 7.05 -5.43 28.89
CA VAL A 245 8.39 -5.99 29.08
C VAL A 245 9.33 -5.56 27.93
N SER A 246 8.85 -5.54 26.68
CA SER A 246 9.62 -5.03 25.55
C SER A 246 9.92 -3.54 25.64
N VAL A 247 9.01 -2.72 26.16
CA VAL A 247 9.28 -1.30 26.42
C VAL A 247 10.38 -1.15 27.48
N VAL A 248 10.34 -1.94 28.56
CA VAL A 248 11.40 -1.95 29.58
C VAL A 248 12.74 -2.47 29.02
N TYR A 249 12.71 -3.42 28.08
CA TYR A 249 13.90 -3.87 27.36
C TYR A 249 14.54 -2.70 26.57
N LEU A 250 13.74 -1.94 25.81
CA LEU A 250 14.22 -0.77 25.07
C LEU A 250 14.89 0.27 25.99
N GLU A 251 14.31 0.50 27.17
CA GLU A 251 14.89 1.39 28.19
C GLU A 251 16.28 0.92 28.64
N ARG A 252 16.43 -0.38 28.93
CA ARG A 252 17.68 -0.99 29.42
C ARG A 252 18.76 -1.10 28.34
N ALA A 253 18.36 -1.34 27.10
CA ALA A 253 19.28 -1.49 25.98
C ALA A 253 19.83 -0.14 25.47
N GLY A 254 19.63 0.94 26.22
CA GLY A 254 20.25 2.24 25.95
C GLY A 254 19.57 3.04 24.86
N TYR A 255 18.34 2.68 24.44
CA TYR A 255 17.56 3.54 23.52
C TYR A 255 17.41 4.97 24.06
N ASN A 256 17.44 5.11 25.40
CA ASN A 256 17.35 6.39 26.10
C ASN A 256 18.72 7.05 26.40
N GLU A 257 19.86 6.36 26.20
CA GLU A 257 21.17 6.89 26.65
C GLU A 257 22.01 7.48 25.50
N GLU A 258 21.70 7.18 24.24
CA GLU A 258 22.48 7.65 23.07
C GLU A 258 21.93 8.89 22.34
N GLY A 259 21.05 9.66 22.98
CA GLY A 259 20.49 10.90 22.38
C GLY A 259 19.31 10.67 21.43
N MET A 260 18.70 9.48 21.45
CA MET A 260 17.48 9.14 20.69
C MET A 260 16.17 9.30 21.51
N ASP A 261 16.18 10.04 22.62
CA ASP A 261 15.02 10.15 23.54
C ASP A 261 13.71 10.58 22.88
N GLY A 262 13.77 11.34 21.78
CA GLY A 262 12.58 11.73 21.02
C GLY A 262 11.81 10.55 20.42
N GLY A 263 12.52 9.51 20.00
CA GLY A 263 11.92 8.34 19.37
C GLY A 263 11.02 7.55 20.31
N ALA A 264 11.26 7.61 21.63
CA ALA A 264 10.48 6.86 22.61
C ALA A 264 9.13 7.52 22.96
N VAL A 265 8.94 8.82 22.64
CA VAL A 265 7.73 9.58 22.98
C VAL A 265 6.45 8.89 22.49
N PRO A 266 6.32 8.47 21.22
CA PRO A 266 5.11 7.79 20.73
C PRO A 266 4.83 6.47 21.46
N ILE A 267 5.87 5.69 21.83
CA ILE A 267 5.72 4.44 22.58
C ILE A 267 5.10 4.73 23.94
N TYR A 268 5.71 5.63 24.71
CA TYR A 268 5.26 5.96 26.06
C TYR A 268 3.86 6.59 26.06
N TYR A 269 3.59 7.50 25.14
CA TYR A 269 2.27 8.10 25.01
C TYR A 269 1.19 7.04 24.66
N ARG A 270 1.47 6.10 23.75
CA ARG A 270 0.53 5.02 23.40
C ARG A 270 0.34 4.06 24.57
N MET A 271 1.40 3.73 25.30
CA MET A 271 1.33 2.96 26.54
C MET A 271 0.41 3.61 27.57
N HIS A 272 0.54 4.92 27.79
CA HIS A 272 -0.35 5.69 28.66
C HIS A 272 -1.80 5.59 28.19
N ARG A 273 -2.08 5.85 26.91
CA ARG A 273 -3.45 5.77 26.37
C ARG A 273 -4.09 4.41 26.52
N ILE A 274 -3.31 3.34 26.32
CA ILE A 274 -3.81 1.97 26.36
C ILE A 274 -4.04 1.51 27.80
N THR A 275 -3.18 1.89 28.73
CA THR A 275 -3.19 1.38 30.11
C THR A 275 -3.85 2.30 31.13
N GLY A 276 -3.94 3.60 30.82
CA GLY A 276 -4.33 4.65 31.77
C GLY A 276 -3.27 4.95 32.84
N GLU A 277 -2.09 4.32 32.79
CA GLU A 277 -1.06 4.50 33.82
C GLU A 277 -0.31 5.83 33.62
N GLN A 278 -0.22 6.64 34.67
CA GLN A 278 0.39 7.97 34.65
C GLN A 278 1.91 7.95 34.44
N ASP A 279 2.61 6.92 34.93
CA ASP A 279 4.08 6.80 34.78
C ASP A 279 4.51 6.82 33.30
N TRP A 280 3.72 6.22 32.41
CA TRP A 280 3.99 6.27 30.97
C TRP A 280 3.85 7.68 30.41
N LEU A 281 2.87 8.46 30.86
CA LEU A 281 2.74 9.86 30.44
C LEU A 281 3.92 10.69 30.95
N ASP A 282 4.32 10.49 32.20
CA ASP A 282 5.46 11.18 32.78
C ASP A 282 6.76 10.84 32.02
N LYS A 283 6.94 9.58 31.60
CA LYS A 283 8.02 9.14 30.71
C LYS A 283 7.95 9.82 29.33
N ALA A 284 6.78 9.91 28.72
CA ALA A 284 6.59 10.60 27.44
C ALA A 284 6.97 12.09 27.54
N VAL A 285 6.50 12.78 28.59
CA VAL A 285 6.82 14.19 28.88
C VAL A 285 8.32 14.38 29.08
N ARG A 286 8.97 13.55 29.91
CA ARG A 286 10.42 13.63 30.14
C ARG A 286 11.21 13.43 28.85
N SER A 287 10.83 12.45 28.04
CA SER A 287 11.49 12.10 26.78
C SER A 287 11.34 13.23 25.75
N LEU A 288 10.15 13.79 25.60
CA LEU A 288 9.89 14.92 24.70
C LEU A 288 10.65 16.18 25.15
N ASN A 289 10.68 16.45 26.46
CA ASN A 289 11.47 17.56 27.00
C ASN A 289 12.97 17.36 26.78
N CYS A 290 13.47 16.12 26.87
CA CYS A 290 14.85 15.82 26.53
C CYS A 290 15.10 16.09 25.05
N GLN A 291 14.29 15.54 24.15
CA GLN A 291 14.36 15.79 22.70
C GLN A 291 14.38 17.30 22.39
N CYS A 292 13.46 18.08 22.97
CA CYS A 292 13.42 19.53 22.78
C CYS A 292 14.75 20.21 23.18
N LYS A 293 15.45 19.68 24.19
CA LYS A 293 16.72 20.22 24.68
C LYS A 293 17.91 19.78 23.84
N THR A 294 17.98 18.51 23.47
CA THR A 294 19.18 17.86 22.94
C THR A 294 19.17 17.68 21.42
N PHE A 295 18.01 17.79 20.76
CA PHE A 295 17.94 17.60 19.32
C PHE A 295 18.82 18.60 18.57
N THR A 296 19.72 18.06 17.77
CA THR A 296 20.49 18.78 16.75
C THR A 296 20.21 18.15 15.39
N LEU A 297 20.23 18.95 14.32
CA LEU A 297 20.02 18.46 12.94
C LEU A 297 20.94 17.28 12.60
N PHE A 298 22.22 17.37 12.97
CA PHE A 298 23.24 16.40 12.55
C PHE A 298 23.32 15.13 13.42
N GLU A 299 22.76 15.16 14.63
CA GLU A 299 22.73 13.99 15.52
C GLU A 299 21.34 13.36 15.62
N GLY A 300 20.28 14.16 15.42
CA GLY A 300 18.89 13.75 15.58
C GLY A 300 18.25 13.13 14.34
N LEU A 301 18.84 13.30 13.16
CA LEU A 301 18.39 12.66 11.91
C LEU A 301 18.97 11.25 11.73
N ARG A 302 19.00 10.48 12.82
CA ARG A 302 19.49 9.10 12.82
C ARG A 302 18.33 8.15 12.59
N PHE A 303 18.46 7.36 11.52
CA PHE A 303 17.49 6.35 11.06
C PHE A 303 16.12 6.94 10.69
N ALA A 304 15.45 6.28 9.75
CA ALA A 304 14.28 6.76 9.02
C ALA A 304 12.99 6.87 9.90
N THR A 305 13.05 7.40 11.11
CA THR A 305 11.93 7.52 12.06
C THR A 305 11.38 8.95 12.03
N PRO A 306 10.04 9.14 11.97
CA PRO A 306 9.46 10.48 12.13
C PRO A 306 9.86 11.08 13.47
N ILE A 307 10.54 12.23 13.45
CA ILE A 307 10.98 12.91 14.68
C ILE A 307 9.84 13.67 15.35
N THR A 308 8.75 13.91 14.61
CA THR A 308 7.67 14.82 15.00
C THR A 308 6.40 14.12 15.47
N GLU A 309 6.25 12.80 15.29
CA GLU A 309 5.00 12.11 15.61
C GLU A 309 4.66 12.27 17.10
N GLY A 310 5.61 11.97 17.99
CA GLY A 310 5.39 12.08 19.44
C GLY A 310 5.07 13.51 19.87
N LEU A 311 5.75 14.49 19.28
CA LEU A 311 5.48 15.91 19.49
C LEU A 311 4.04 16.28 19.07
N ALA A 312 3.60 15.86 17.89
CA ALA A 312 2.25 16.11 17.39
C ALA A 312 1.17 15.45 18.26
N MET A 313 1.40 14.21 18.69
CA MET A 313 0.48 13.50 19.59
C MET A 313 0.34 14.23 20.94
N MET A 314 1.46 14.62 21.55
CA MET A 314 1.47 15.31 22.84
C MET A 314 0.80 16.69 22.77
N LEU A 315 1.06 17.47 21.72
CA LEU A 315 0.44 18.79 21.55
C LEU A 315 -1.05 18.73 21.22
N ARG A 316 -1.50 17.71 20.48
CA ARG A 316 -2.91 17.52 20.15
C ARG A 316 -3.74 17.16 21.37
N ASP A 317 -3.25 16.25 22.20
CA ASP A 317 -4.03 15.69 23.31
C ASP A 317 -3.80 16.44 24.63
N PHE A 318 -2.66 17.13 24.78
CA PHE A 318 -2.32 17.91 25.96
C PHE A 318 -1.92 19.36 25.61
N PRO A 319 -2.77 20.13 24.90
CA PRO A 319 -2.43 21.48 24.46
C PRO A 319 -2.19 22.48 25.60
N GLU A 320 -2.78 22.21 26.78
CA GLU A 320 -2.69 23.03 28.00
C GLU A 320 -1.62 22.54 28.99
N HIS A 321 -0.79 21.55 28.61
CA HIS A 321 0.29 21.08 29.47
C HIS A 321 1.29 22.23 29.76
N PRO A 322 1.85 22.35 30.97
CA PRO A 322 2.79 23.43 31.31
C PRO A 322 4.01 23.54 30.37
N ASP A 323 4.46 22.43 29.80
CA ASP A 323 5.56 22.39 28.82
C ASP A 323 5.12 22.60 27.35
N ALA A 324 3.82 22.66 27.05
CA ALA A 324 3.32 22.83 25.68
C ALA A 324 3.92 24.06 24.95
N PRO A 325 4.13 25.23 25.60
CA PRO A 325 4.83 26.35 24.96
C PRO A 325 6.25 26.00 24.49
N ARG A 326 6.98 25.19 25.28
CA ARG A 326 8.33 24.72 24.93
C ARG A 326 8.29 23.75 23.75
N TRP A 327 7.32 22.84 23.73
CA TRP A 327 7.14 21.89 22.62
C TRP A 327 6.79 22.61 21.32
N LYS A 328 5.92 23.63 21.36
CA LYS A 328 5.63 24.51 20.21
C LYS A 328 6.88 25.24 19.76
N ALA A 329 7.67 25.80 20.68
CA ALA A 329 8.93 26.45 20.33
C ALA A 329 9.92 25.49 19.64
N PHE A 330 9.95 24.22 20.05
CA PHE A 330 10.71 23.19 19.37
C PHE A 330 10.20 22.92 17.94
N ALA A 331 8.88 22.88 17.72
CA ALA A 331 8.31 22.76 16.37
C ALA A 331 8.71 23.92 15.45
N PHE A 332 8.64 25.17 15.94
CA PHE A 332 9.11 26.34 15.18
C PHE A 332 10.62 26.27 14.89
N ARG A 333 11.40 25.75 15.83
CA ARG A 333 12.84 25.51 15.61
C ARG A 333 13.06 24.48 14.50
N LEU A 334 12.33 23.36 14.50
CA LEU A 334 12.40 22.35 13.44
C LEU A 334 12.00 22.92 12.08
N ALA A 335 10.93 23.71 12.00
CA ALA A 335 10.55 24.41 10.77
C ALA A 335 11.73 25.24 10.23
N LYS A 336 12.33 26.06 11.09
CA LYS A 336 13.39 27.00 10.71
C LYS A 336 14.74 26.33 10.39
N GLU A 337 15.16 25.38 11.21
CA GLU A 337 16.50 24.79 11.16
C GLU A 337 16.58 23.56 10.24
N VAL A 338 15.44 22.93 9.94
CA VAL A 338 15.39 21.70 9.14
C VAL A 338 14.59 21.92 7.85
N LEU A 339 13.33 22.33 7.97
CA LEU A 339 12.39 22.28 6.83
C LEU A 339 12.54 23.46 5.87
N TYR A 340 12.76 24.68 6.35
CA TYR A 340 13.02 25.83 5.46
C TYR A 340 14.29 25.65 4.63
N PRO A 341 15.43 25.19 5.19
CA PRO A 341 16.59 24.84 4.36
C PRO A 341 16.25 23.82 3.27
N ILE A 342 15.44 22.80 3.55
CA ILE A 342 15.00 21.84 2.51
C ILE A 342 14.13 22.53 1.45
N ARG A 343 13.15 23.32 1.87
CA ARG A 343 12.21 24.04 0.99
C ARG A 343 12.95 24.96 0.01
N ASP A 344 13.93 25.70 0.52
CA ASP A 344 14.57 26.80 -0.20
C ASP A 344 15.91 26.40 -0.83
N GLY A 345 16.58 25.38 -0.27
CA GLY A 345 17.95 25.01 -0.60
C GLY A 345 18.11 23.98 -1.71
N ASN A 346 17.05 23.26 -2.09
CA ASN A 346 17.08 22.40 -3.27
C ASN A 346 15.75 22.36 -4.02
N ALA A 347 15.84 22.29 -5.34
CA ALA A 347 14.71 22.31 -6.24
C ALA A 347 13.83 21.07 -6.14
N PHE A 348 14.27 19.95 -5.56
CA PHE A 348 13.40 18.79 -5.29
C PHE A 348 12.60 18.93 -4.00
N ARG A 349 13.01 19.82 -3.09
CA ARG A 349 12.46 20.02 -1.74
C ARG A 349 12.48 18.73 -0.92
N ILE A 350 13.56 17.96 -1.06
CA ILE A 350 13.80 16.73 -0.30
C ILE A 350 14.97 16.88 0.65
N MET A 351 14.99 16.05 1.69
CA MET A 351 16.10 15.99 2.63
C MET A 351 17.37 15.41 1.96
N PRO A 352 18.56 16.00 2.18
CA PRO A 352 19.83 15.39 1.78
C PRO A 352 20.09 14.06 2.51
N SER A 353 20.81 13.15 1.85
CA SER A 353 20.77 11.72 2.17
C SER A 353 21.80 11.19 3.18
N LEU A 354 22.80 11.97 3.61
CA LEU A 354 23.87 11.42 4.45
C LEU A 354 23.55 11.44 5.96
N PRO A 355 23.66 10.29 6.65
CA PRO A 355 23.51 10.24 8.10
C PRO A 355 24.79 10.73 8.79
N GLY A 356 24.66 11.81 9.56
CA GLY A 356 25.59 12.22 10.62
C GLY A 356 26.99 12.70 10.19
N GLY A 357 27.66 13.37 11.13
CA GLY A 357 29.05 13.82 10.99
C GLY A 357 29.26 14.98 10.02
N ASN A 358 30.52 15.20 9.64
CA ASN A 358 30.92 16.34 8.78
C ASN A 358 30.34 16.24 7.37
N GLN A 359 30.16 15.03 6.83
CA GLN A 359 29.61 14.83 5.48
C GLN A 359 28.13 15.19 5.40
N ALA A 360 27.35 14.86 6.43
CA ALA A 360 25.96 15.32 6.52
C ALA A 360 25.92 16.85 6.55
N ARG A 361 26.74 17.49 7.40
CA ARG A 361 26.84 18.95 7.47
C ARG A 361 27.16 19.57 6.12
N GLU A 362 28.15 19.03 5.42
CA GLU A 362 28.54 19.51 4.10
C GLU A 362 27.40 19.41 3.08
N GLN A 363 26.66 18.29 3.03
CA GLN A 363 25.50 18.19 2.14
C GLN A 363 24.38 19.18 2.48
N TRP A 364 24.15 19.44 3.76
CA TRP A 364 23.17 20.42 4.21
C TRP A 364 23.58 21.86 3.86
N GLU A 365 24.87 22.17 3.97
CA GLU A 365 25.44 23.49 3.62
C GLU A 365 25.55 23.69 2.10
N HIS A 366 25.68 22.60 1.33
CA HIS A 366 25.93 22.61 -0.11
C HIS A 366 24.96 21.71 -0.87
N MET A 367 23.65 21.90 -0.66
CA MET A 367 22.60 21.21 -1.42
C MET A 367 22.61 21.52 -2.93
N ASP A 368 23.37 22.53 -3.36
CA ASP A 368 23.61 22.86 -4.76
C ASP A 368 24.64 21.93 -5.42
N ARG A 369 25.55 21.33 -4.65
CA ARG A 369 26.67 20.54 -5.19
C ARG A 369 26.34 19.08 -5.31
N GLU A 370 27.03 18.39 -6.20
CA GLU A 370 27.09 16.94 -6.16
C GLU A 370 27.65 16.52 -4.80
N PRO A 371 26.97 15.64 -4.08
CA PRO A 371 27.51 15.15 -2.82
C PRO A 371 28.90 14.54 -2.92
N GLU A 372 29.87 15.11 -2.21
CA GLU A 372 31.28 14.67 -2.19
C GLU A 372 31.58 13.65 -1.09
N GLY A 373 32.51 12.72 -1.34
CA GLY A 373 33.12 11.82 -0.34
C GLY A 373 32.92 10.30 -0.53
N SER A 374 33.55 9.52 0.34
CA SER A 374 33.47 8.06 0.44
C SER A 374 33.18 7.68 1.90
N GLY A 375 32.01 7.11 2.23
CA GLY A 375 31.63 6.79 3.61
C GLY A 375 30.17 6.42 3.77
N ASN A 376 29.87 5.45 4.65
CA ASN A 376 28.87 4.40 4.48
C ASN A 376 27.81 4.33 5.59
N LEU A 377 26.60 3.88 5.22
CA LEU A 377 26.13 2.54 5.61
C LEU A 377 26.52 1.57 4.47
N TRP A 378 27.10 0.41 4.78
CA TRP A 378 27.41 -0.69 3.82
C TRP A 378 28.38 -0.48 2.63
N GLY A 379 28.85 0.72 2.33
CA GLY A 379 29.70 0.95 1.13
C GLY A 379 29.19 2.07 0.24
N ILE A 380 27.94 2.45 0.46
CA ILE A 380 27.10 3.02 -0.58
C ILE A 380 26.31 4.17 0.01
N ARG A 381 26.22 5.24 -0.78
CA ARG A 381 25.40 6.41 -0.47
C ARG A 381 24.02 6.17 -1.06
N HIS A 382 22.98 6.35 -0.28
CA HIS A 382 21.62 6.08 -0.71
C HIS A 382 20.74 7.31 -0.48
N PHE A 383 20.05 7.78 -1.51
CA PHE A 383 18.80 8.50 -1.30
C PHE A 383 17.72 7.48 -0.97
N PHE A 384 17.68 7.07 0.30
CA PHE A 384 16.64 6.17 0.78
C PHE A 384 15.29 6.85 0.68
N ASN A 385 14.40 6.25 -0.10
CA ASN A 385 13.04 6.75 -0.29
C ASN A 385 12.29 6.85 1.06
N SER A 386 12.58 5.95 2.01
CA SER A 386 12.00 6.03 3.35
C SER A 386 12.36 7.34 4.07
N LEU A 387 13.60 7.84 3.95
CA LEU A 387 14.01 9.11 4.56
C LEU A 387 13.25 10.29 3.94
N VAL A 388 13.19 10.34 2.61
CA VAL A 388 12.47 11.39 1.86
C VAL A 388 11.01 11.48 2.29
N VAL A 389 10.36 10.33 2.47
CA VAL A 389 8.94 10.26 2.83
C VAL A 389 8.70 10.59 4.30
N ASN A 390 9.61 10.19 5.21
CA ASN A 390 9.51 10.63 6.60
C ASN A 390 9.62 12.14 6.74
N THR A 391 10.52 12.78 5.97
CA THR A 391 10.59 14.24 5.94
C THR A 391 9.28 14.87 5.48
N ALA A 392 8.59 14.28 4.51
CA ALA A 392 7.28 14.76 4.09
C ALA A 392 6.25 14.64 5.22
N TYR A 393 6.25 13.52 5.95
CA TYR A 393 5.37 13.32 7.10
C TYR A 393 5.70 14.27 8.26
N ASP A 394 6.98 14.51 8.53
CA ASP A 394 7.43 15.48 9.54
C ASP A 394 7.01 16.91 9.16
N ALA A 395 7.11 17.28 7.88
CA ALA A 395 6.65 18.59 7.40
C ALA A 395 5.15 18.79 7.63
N LEU A 396 4.33 17.75 7.41
CA LEU A 396 2.89 17.80 7.70
C LEU A 396 2.62 18.04 9.19
N ASN A 397 3.28 17.29 10.07
CA ASN A 397 3.11 17.46 11.52
C ASN A 397 3.54 18.85 12.00
N ILE A 398 4.68 19.37 11.53
CA ILE A 398 5.14 20.71 11.90
C ILE A 398 4.22 21.79 11.34
N MET A 399 3.73 21.63 10.12
CA MET A 399 2.74 22.52 9.53
C MET A 399 1.47 22.58 10.38
N ASP A 400 0.93 21.45 10.82
CA ASP A 400 -0.26 21.40 11.68
C ASP A 400 -0.03 22.10 13.02
N ILE A 401 1.17 21.97 13.60
CA ILE A 401 1.52 22.60 14.89
C ILE A 401 1.74 24.11 14.76
N THR A 402 2.42 24.53 13.69
CA THR A 402 2.88 25.92 13.51
C THR A 402 1.88 26.79 12.75
N GLY A 403 0.97 26.18 11.99
CA GLY A 403 0.08 26.86 11.04
C GLY A 403 0.79 27.41 9.80
N ASP A 404 2.05 27.04 9.56
CA ASP A 404 2.81 27.52 8.41
C ASP A 404 2.55 26.67 7.16
N GLU A 405 1.56 27.08 6.38
CA GLU A 405 1.18 26.46 5.10
C GLU A 405 2.33 26.35 4.09
N SER A 406 3.38 27.17 4.20
CA SER A 406 4.52 27.10 3.28
C SER A 406 5.32 25.79 3.42
N LEU A 407 5.14 25.06 4.52
CA LEU A 407 5.76 23.74 4.74
C LEU A 407 5.11 22.64 3.90
N GLU A 408 3.91 22.86 3.35
CA GLU A 408 3.31 21.95 2.36
C GLU A 408 4.26 21.73 1.18
N ALA A 409 5.05 22.75 0.81
CA ALA A 409 6.05 22.67 -0.25
C ALA A 409 7.11 21.56 -0.01
N VAL A 410 7.45 21.27 1.24
CA VAL A 410 8.37 20.18 1.61
C VAL A 410 7.66 18.84 1.54
N ALA A 411 6.42 18.77 2.06
CA ALA A 411 5.61 17.56 1.99
C ALA A 411 5.33 17.14 0.53
N SER A 412 4.91 18.08 -0.32
CA SER A 412 4.71 17.88 -1.75
C SER A 412 6.00 17.59 -2.50
N GLY A 413 7.15 18.08 -2.02
CA GLY A 413 8.48 17.71 -2.53
C GLY A 413 8.76 16.21 -2.36
N GLY A 414 8.66 15.71 -1.12
CA GLY A 414 8.90 14.29 -0.83
C GLY A 414 7.87 13.35 -1.47
N ILE A 415 6.60 13.74 -1.53
CA ILE A 415 5.56 12.96 -2.23
C ILE A 415 5.76 13.03 -3.74
N GLY A 416 6.06 14.21 -4.28
CA GLY A 416 6.37 14.42 -5.68
C GLY A 416 7.52 13.53 -6.12
N TRP A 417 8.58 13.42 -5.31
CA TRP A 417 9.70 12.51 -5.56
C TRP A 417 9.25 11.06 -5.75
N MET A 418 8.38 10.57 -4.86
CA MET A 418 7.79 9.22 -4.98
C MET A 418 6.91 9.09 -6.21
N CYS A 419 6.24 10.16 -6.63
CA CYS A 419 5.33 10.15 -7.77
C CYS A 419 6.00 10.48 -9.12
N GLY A 420 7.31 10.71 -9.17
CA GLY A 420 8.08 10.89 -10.42
C GLY A 420 8.75 12.24 -10.62
N LEU A 421 8.56 13.17 -9.69
CA LEU A 421 9.28 14.45 -9.61
C LEU A 421 10.65 14.26 -8.94
N ASN A 422 11.43 13.35 -9.49
CA ASN A 422 12.79 13.00 -9.09
C ASN A 422 13.73 13.19 -10.30
N PRO A 423 15.05 12.94 -10.22
CA PRO A 423 16.00 13.19 -11.31
C PRO A 423 15.69 12.51 -12.65
N GLY A 424 14.74 11.57 -12.68
CA GLY A 424 14.42 10.74 -13.82
C GLY A 424 15.20 9.43 -13.77
N LEU A 425 14.58 8.38 -14.29
CA LEU A 425 15.14 7.03 -14.30
C LEU A 425 15.70 6.69 -15.68
N PRO A 426 16.77 5.90 -15.74
CA PRO A 426 17.31 5.44 -17.01
C PRO A 426 16.29 4.54 -17.71
N ARG A 427 16.33 4.51 -19.05
CA ARG A 427 15.32 3.89 -19.90
C ARG A 427 14.96 2.46 -19.48
N TRP A 428 15.97 1.67 -19.15
CA TRP A 428 15.83 0.26 -18.80
C TRP A 428 15.16 0.04 -17.43
N ALA A 429 15.14 1.06 -16.56
CA ALA A 429 14.52 1.03 -15.24
C ALA A 429 13.06 1.51 -15.23
N VAL A 430 12.51 1.96 -16.37
CA VAL A 430 11.15 2.50 -16.46
C VAL A 430 10.17 1.47 -17.00
N ALA A 431 8.97 1.42 -16.43
CA ALA A 431 7.85 0.59 -16.86
C ALA A 431 6.53 1.38 -16.95
N ASN A 432 5.63 0.87 -17.79
CA ASN A 432 4.22 1.26 -17.94
C ASN A 432 3.87 2.76 -18.16
N PRO A 433 4.02 3.32 -19.37
CA PRO A 433 4.67 2.73 -20.53
C PRO A 433 6.20 2.75 -20.38
N PRO A 434 6.92 1.87 -21.10
CA PRO A 434 8.38 1.93 -21.15
C PRO A 434 8.90 3.31 -21.55
N ALA A 435 10.11 3.64 -21.13
CA ALA A 435 10.72 4.88 -21.53
C ALA A 435 11.17 4.84 -23.02
N GLU A 436 10.99 5.96 -23.69
CA GLU A 436 11.43 6.18 -25.08
C GLU A 436 12.79 6.88 -25.12
N LYS A 437 13.05 7.75 -24.13
CA LYS A 437 14.31 8.49 -23.99
C LYS A 437 15.23 7.82 -22.99
N GLU A 438 16.50 8.23 -23.00
CA GLU A 438 17.52 7.69 -22.09
C GLU A 438 17.17 7.85 -20.61
N TYR A 439 16.58 9.00 -20.25
CA TYR A 439 16.07 9.29 -18.91
C TYR A 439 14.67 9.86 -19.00
N GLU A 440 13.75 9.42 -18.14
CA GLU A 440 12.38 9.94 -18.08
C GLU A 440 11.83 9.97 -16.66
N ALA A 441 10.81 10.83 -16.43
CA ALA A 441 10.07 10.86 -15.18
C ALA A 441 9.38 9.52 -14.92
N ALA A 442 9.49 9.01 -13.70
CA ALA A 442 8.85 7.75 -13.28
C ALA A 442 8.69 7.71 -11.76
N ALA A 443 7.52 7.29 -11.30
CA ALA A 443 7.22 7.13 -9.89
C ALA A 443 8.09 6.03 -9.26
N MET A 444 8.60 6.27 -8.05
CA MET A 444 9.28 5.29 -7.21
C MET A 444 8.27 4.42 -6.46
N ILE A 445 7.26 3.93 -7.18
CA ILE A 445 6.23 3.03 -6.68
C ILE A 445 6.02 1.99 -7.76
N ALA A 446 6.67 0.85 -7.61
CA ALA A 446 6.70 -0.19 -8.62
C ALA A 446 5.30 -0.76 -8.85
N ASN A 447 5.06 -1.22 -10.09
CA ASN A 447 3.84 -1.91 -10.52
C ASN A 447 2.54 -1.08 -10.39
N GLY A 448 2.66 0.25 -10.44
CA GLY A 448 1.51 1.16 -10.50
C GLY A 448 0.87 1.27 -11.90
N PRO A 449 -0.40 1.73 -12.01
CA PRO A 449 -1.08 1.99 -13.29
C PRO A 449 -0.64 3.30 -13.97
N TYR A 450 0.61 3.70 -13.73
CA TYR A 450 1.27 4.92 -14.20
C TYR A 450 2.73 4.58 -14.49
N ARG A 451 3.46 5.49 -15.14
CA ARG A 451 4.88 5.30 -15.42
C ARG A 451 5.67 5.22 -14.12
N HIS A 452 6.38 4.12 -13.91
CA HIS A 452 7.03 3.81 -12.64
C HIS A 452 8.41 3.16 -12.81
N ALA A 453 9.15 3.14 -11.71
CA ALA A 453 10.41 2.44 -11.54
C ALA A 453 10.17 0.93 -11.51
N LYS A 454 10.94 0.16 -12.27
CA LYS A 454 11.01 -1.29 -12.09
C LYS A 454 11.57 -1.60 -10.71
N ALA A 455 10.95 -2.57 -10.04
CA ALA A 455 11.59 -3.22 -8.90
C ALA A 455 12.74 -4.11 -9.37
N TRP A 456 13.59 -4.51 -8.43
CA TRP A 456 14.69 -5.43 -8.69
C TRP A 456 14.16 -6.71 -9.33
N THR A 457 14.85 -7.18 -10.36
CA THR A 457 14.40 -8.32 -11.17
C THR A 457 14.55 -9.66 -10.46
N GLU A 458 15.46 -9.75 -9.49
CA GLU A 458 15.64 -10.96 -8.68
C GLU A 458 14.57 -11.00 -7.60
N TRP A 459 13.71 -12.03 -7.65
CA TRP A 459 12.74 -12.36 -6.61
C TRP A 459 12.98 -13.81 -6.19
N SER A 460 13.15 -14.06 -4.89
CA SER A 460 13.30 -15.43 -4.39
C SER A 460 11.97 -16.10 -4.04
N PHE A 461 10.84 -15.41 -4.25
CA PHE A 461 9.49 -15.94 -4.04
C PHE A 461 8.52 -15.42 -5.11
N HIS A 462 7.35 -16.04 -5.22
CA HIS A 462 6.33 -15.68 -6.20
C HIS A 462 5.34 -14.64 -5.64
N MET A 463 5.19 -13.50 -6.33
CA MET A 463 4.20 -12.48 -6.01
C MET A 463 2.79 -12.97 -6.36
N ARG A 464 1.98 -13.25 -5.32
CA ARG A 464 0.67 -13.92 -5.47
C ARG A 464 -0.43 -13.05 -6.06
N ASN A 465 -0.38 -11.72 -5.87
CA ASN A 465 -1.37 -10.80 -6.41
C ASN A 465 -0.68 -9.86 -7.42
N PRO A 466 -1.05 -9.86 -8.71
CA PRO A 466 -0.36 -9.10 -9.75
C PRO A 466 -0.54 -7.58 -9.64
N TYR A 467 -1.41 -7.10 -8.75
CA TYR A 467 -1.67 -5.68 -8.51
C TYR A 467 -0.88 -5.12 -7.32
N TRP A 468 0.09 -5.86 -6.80
CA TRP A 468 0.99 -5.37 -5.74
C TRP A 468 1.62 -4.04 -6.14
N GLN A 469 1.90 -3.19 -5.17
CA GLN A 469 2.80 -2.06 -5.35
C GLN A 469 3.78 -2.05 -4.20
N SER A 470 5.00 -1.59 -4.43
CA SER A 470 6.01 -1.48 -3.39
C SER A 470 7.05 -0.43 -3.76
N VAL A 471 7.68 0.16 -2.75
CA VAL A 471 8.62 1.27 -2.90
C VAL A 471 10.05 0.70 -2.91
N PRO A 472 10.83 0.96 -3.96
CA PRO A 472 12.23 0.57 -4.02
C PRO A 472 13.08 1.41 -3.05
N ASN A 473 14.27 0.92 -2.69
CA ASN A 473 15.20 1.60 -1.79
C ASN A 473 15.51 3.02 -2.26
N GLY A 474 15.66 3.24 -3.57
CA GLY A 474 15.80 4.57 -4.18
C GLY A 474 17.07 4.70 -4.99
N TYR A 475 17.67 5.88 -5.00
CA TYR A 475 18.87 6.12 -5.78
C TYR A 475 20.15 5.84 -4.99
N VAL A 476 21.19 5.41 -5.69
CA VAL A 476 22.55 5.29 -5.15
C VAL A 476 23.50 6.26 -5.82
N PHE A 477 24.64 6.49 -5.18
CA PHE A 477 25.77 7.16 -5.80
C PHE A 477 26.86 6.15 -6.06
N LYS A 478 27.30 6.05 -7.31
CA LYS A 478 28.38 5.16 -7.73
C LYS A 478 29.22 5.89 -8.76
N ASP A 479 30.53 5.65 -8.75
CA ASP A 479 31.46 6.11 -9.81
C ASP A 479 31.39 7.61 -10.18
N LYS A 480 31.06 8.48 -9.21
CA LYS A 480 30.84 9.94 -9.35
C LYS A 480 29.58 10.34 -10.11
N THR A 481 28.72 9.39 -10.47
CA THR A 481 27.39 9.66 -10.98
C THR A 481 26.41 9.76 -9.81
N VAL A 482 25.79 10.93 -9.68
CA VAL A 482 24.72 11.19 -8.72
C VAL A 482 23.41 10.62 -9.29
N PHE A 483 22.65 9.91 -8.45
CA PHE A 483 21.34 9.34 -8.78
C PHE A 483 21.36 8.16 -9.77
N GLU A 484 22.18 7.16 -9.51
CA GLU A 484 22.07 5.89 -10.22
C GLU A 484 20.92 5.04 -9.65
N TYR A 485 20.29 4.24 -10.50
CA TYR A 485 19.24 3.31 -10.12
C TYR A 485 19.51 1.89 -10.68
N PRO A 486 20.68 1.26 -10.39
CA PRO A 486 21.04 -0.08 -10.87
C PRO A 486 19.97 -1.13 -10.54
N ASP A 487 19.84 -2.16 -11.38
CA ASP A 487 18.98 -3.32 -11.10
C ASP A 487 19.65 -4.24 -10.07
N GLN A 488 19.73 -3.76 -8.83
CA GLN A 488 20.39 -4.40 -7.70
C GLN A 488 19.72 -3.99 -6.39
N TRP A 489 20.05 -4.70 -5.31
CA TRP A 489 19.38 -4.52 -4.03
C TRP A 489 19.47 -3.11 -3.46
N GLN A 490 20.58 -2.41 -3.68
CA GLN A 490 20.81 -1.09 -3.09
C GLN A 490 19.86 0.02 -3.56
N SER A 491 19.26 -0.16 -4.74
CA SER A 491 18.41 0.82 -5.39
C SER A 491 17.03 0.27 -5.70
N ALA A 492 16.97 -0.85 -6.41
CA ALA A 492 15.74 -1.36 -6.98
C ALA A 492 15.01 -2.37 -6.08
N GLU A 493 15.65 -2.91 -5.04
CA GLU A 493 14.96 -3.76 -4.08
C GLU A 493 13.87 -2.98 -3.39
N SER A 494 12.70 -3.59 -3.31
CA SER A 494 11.53 -3.06 -2.64
C SER A 494 11.50 -3.51 -1.19
N PHE A 495 10.97 -2.68 -0.28
CA PHE A 495 11.10 -2.92 1.16
C PHE A 495 9.80 -2.59 1.91
N LEU A 496 9.23 -3.54 2.66
CA LEU A 496 7.97 -3.36 3.40
C LEU A 496 8.04 -2.19 4.38
N ALA A 497 9.21 -1.97 5.00
CA ALA A 497 9.40 -0.87 5.92
C ALA A 497 9.20 0.50 5.24
N THR A 498 9.60 0.63 3.97
CA THR A 498 9.40 1.84 3.17
C THR A 498 7.95 1.98 2.75
N ASP A 499 7.28 0.86 2.42
CA ASP A 499 5.85 0.84 2.12
C ASP A 499 5.02 1.37 3.28
N GLY A 500 5.32 0.94 4.51
CA GLY A 500 4.65 1.41 5.73
C GLY A 500 4.80 2.92 5.95
N VAL A 501 6.00 3.46 5.74
CA VAL A 501 6.26 4.91 5.85
C VAL A 501 5.48 5.70 4.80
N LEU A 502 5.43 5.21 3.56
CA LEU A 502 4.65 5.85 2.49
C LEU A 502 3.15 5.81 2.73
N LEU A 503 2.63 4.71 3.29
CA LEU A 503 1.23 4.61 3.69
C LEU A 503 0.85 5.71 4.70
N SER A 504 1.65 5.92 5.74
CA SER A 504 1.41 6.97 6.74
C SER A 504 1.48 8.37 6.13
N ALA A 505 2.53 8.67 5.37
CA ALA A 505 2.75 9.99 4.78
C ALA A 505 1.66 10.37 3.77
N LEU A 506 1.32 9.47 2.83
CA LEU A 506 0.28 9.74 1.83
C LEU A 506 -1.10 9.84 2.46
N SER A 507 -1.41 9.02 3.46
CA SER A 507 -2.70 9.10 4.15
C SER A 507 -2.87 10.44 4.87
N ALA A 508 -1.82 10.93 5.53
CA ALA A 508 -1.82 12.23 6.19
C ALA A 508 -1.86 13.39 5.20
N TYR A 509 -1.12 13.29 4.10
CA TYR A 509 -1.13 14.33 3.07
C TYR A 509 -2.49 14.43 2.38
N GLU A 510 -3.09 13.30 2.00
CA GLU A 510 -4.40 13.27 1.38
C GLU A 510 -5.50 13.78 2.33
N ASP A 511 -5.43 13.50 3.64
CA ASP A 511 -6.34 14.12 4.63
C ASP A 511 -6.31 15.65 4.58
N ARG A 512 -5.14 16.23 4.31
CA ARG A 512 -4.99 17.67 4.21
C ARG A 512 -5.47 18.22 2.88
N MET A 513 -5.28 17.47 1.80
CA MET A 513 -5.70 17.90 0.45
C MET A 513 -7.22 17.85 0.27
N MET A 514 -7.91 17.02 1.06
CA MET A 514 -9.37 16.93 1.07
C MET A 514 -9.92 17.83 2.20
N ASP A 515 -10.68 18.89 1.89
CA ASP A 515 -11.26 19.83 2.88
C ASP A 515 -12.22 19.17 3.91
N SER A 516 -12.39 17.85 3.87
CA SER A 516 -13.15 17.06 4.82
C SER A 516 -12.76 15.59 4.70
N PRO A 517 -12.62 14.83 5.80
CA PRO A 517 -12.41 13.39 5.73
C PRO A 517 -13.58 12.71 5.02
N ILE A 518 -13.40 12.42 3.73
CA ILE A 518 -14.19 11.60 2.81
C ILE A 518 -15.63 11.37 3.30
N LYS A 519 -16.47 12.40 3.20
CA LYS A 519 -17.93 12.25 3.29
C LYS A 519 -18.53 11.66 2.01
N ALA A 520 -17.84 11.81 0.87
CA ALA A 520 -18.37 11.48 -0.45
C ALA A 520 -18.34 9.98 -0.83
N ALA A 521 -17.37 9.19 -0.35
CA ALA A 521 -17.30 7.76 -0.71
C ALA A 521 -18.29 6.88 0.08
N ALA A 522 -18.76 7.34 1.24
CA ALA A 522 -19.71 6.58 2.06
C ALA A 522 -21.11 6.50 1.42
N GLU A 523 -21.47 7.43 0.54
CA GLU A 523 -22.80 7.51 -0.06
C GLU A 523 -22.96 6.59 -1.28
N THR A 524 -21.87 6.11 -1.88
CA THR A 524 -21.88 5.22 -3.05
C THR A 524 -21.92 3.72 -2.70
N LEU A 525 -21.71 3.35 -1.43
CA LEU A 525 -21.58 1.96 -0.98
C LEU A 525 -22.90 1.24 -0.63
N ASN A 526 -24.05 1.93 -0.69
CA ASN A 526 -25.38 1.36 -0.39
C ASN A 526 -26.06 0.67 -1.59
N SER A 527 -25.30 -0.06 -2.42
CA SER A 527 -25.90 -0.83 -3.52
C SER A 527 -26.39 -2.22 -3.05
N PRO A 528 -27.46 -2.80 -3.65
CA PRO A 528 -27.92 -4.16 -3.36
C PRO A 528 -26.85 -5.26 -3.52
N LEU A 529 -25.81 -4.99 -4.32
CA LEU A 529 -24.64 -5.86 -4.46
C LEU A 529 -23.80 -5.90 -3.17
N ALA A 530 -23.65 -4.76 -2.48
CA ALA A 530 -22.95 -4.68 -1.21
C ALA A 530 -23.68 -5.48 -0.11
N GLU A 531 -25.01 -5.50 -0.14
CA GLU A 531 -25.83 -6.29 0.78
C GLU A 531 -25.73 -7.80 0.51
N THR A 532 -25.67 -8.21 -0.76
CA THR A 532 -25.44 -9.62 -1.15
C THR A 532 -24.05 -10.09 -0.68
N MET A 533 -23.04 -9.24 -0.83
CA MET A 533 -21.70 -9.51 -0.30
C MET A 533 -21.67 -9.53 1.24
N ARG A 534 -22.50 -8.72 1.91
CA ARG A 534 -22.63 -8.67 3.38
C ARG A 534 -23.05 -10.02 3.97
N ILE A 535 -23.99 -10.71 3.32
CA ILE A 535 -24.53 -12.02 3.74
C ILE A 535 -23.50 -13.13 3.49
N LEU A 536 -22.90 -13.15 2.30
CA LEU A 536 -21.86 -14.14 1.94
C LEU A 536 -20.64 -14.06 2.86
N THR A 537 -20.29 -12.86 3.35
CA THR A 537 -19.11 -12.65 4.21
C THR A 537 -19.37 -12.93 5.70
N GLY A 538 -20.60 -12.80 6.19
CA GLY A 538 -20.95 -13.23 7.57
C GLY A 538 -20.89 -14.75 7.74
N TRP A 539 -21.17 -15.48 6.66
CA TRP A 539 -21.05 -16.93 6.57
C TRP A 539 -19.58 -17.40 6.52
N TRP A 540 -18.71 -16.61 5.91
CA TRP A 540 -17.27 -16.85 5.71
C TRP A 540 -16.46 -16.97 7.01
N GLU A 541 -16.73 -16.14 8.02
CA GLU A 541 -15.97 -16.12 9.28
C GLU A 541 -16.16 -17.39 10.12
N ALA A 542 -17.27 -18.10 9.95
CA ALA A 542 -17.55 -19.37 10.63
C ALA A 542 -16.82 -20.58 10.00
N CYS A 543 -16.43 -20.51 8.73
CA CYS A 543 -15.91 -21.65 7.95
C CYS A 543 -14.38 -21.72 7.84
N LEU A 544 -13.64 -20.67 8.24
CA LEU A 544 -12.17 -20.58 8.10
C LEU A 544 -11.37 -21.56 8.97
N GLY A 545 -12.01 -22.37 9.82
CA GLY A 545 -11.36 -23.49 10.51
C GLY A 545 -11.06 -24.71 9.62
N GLY A 546 -11.53 -24.74 8.36
CA GLY A 546 -11.63 -26.00 7.58
C GLY A 546 -10.79 -26.15 6.30
N GLY A 547 -10.05 -25.16 5.80
CA GLY A 547 -9.18 -25.33 4.61
C GLY A 547 -9.79 -25.04 3.22
N ILE A 548 -10.79 -24.16 3.12
CA ILE A 548 -11.49 -23.77 1.88
C ILE A 548 -10.66 -22.80 1.03
N SER A 549 -10.66 -22.94 -0.30
CA SER A 549 -9.98 -22.05 -1.27
C SER A 549 -10.95 -21.29 -2.19
N LEU A 550 -10.57 -20.09 -2.63
CA LEU A 550 -11.34 -19.25 -3.56
C LEU A 550 -10.57 -19.10 -4.88
N HIS A 551 -11.28 -19.19 -6.01
CA HIS A 551 -10.71 -18.89 -7.33
C HIS A 551 -11.53 -17.81 -8.03
N ASP A 552 -10.85 -16.76 -8.49
CA ASP A 552 -11.41 -15.68 -9.30
C ASP A 552 -10.64 -15.63 -10.62
N GLU A 553 -11.23 -16.20 -11.67
CA GLU A 553 -10.62 -16.16 -13.01
C GLU A 553 -11.34 -15.12 -13.87
N PRO A 554 -10.66 -14.38 -14.75
CA PRO A 554 -11.27 -13.34 -15.61
C PRO A 554 -12.42 -13.82 -16.51
N ALA A 555 -12.52 -15.14 -16.74
CA ALA A 555 -13.61 -15.77 -17.49
C ALA A 555 -14.71 -16.39 -16.59
N ARG A 556 -14.57 -16.32 -15.26
CA ARG A 556 -15.35 -17.08 -14.27
C ARG A 556 -15.49 -16.29 -12.94
N PRO A 557 -16.50 -15.43 -12.77
CA PRO A 557 -16.71 -14.77 -11.49
C PRO A 557 -17.24 -15.75 -10.43
N GLY A 558 -16.45 -15.91 -9.36
CA GLY A 558 -16.85 -16.39 -8.03
C GLY A 558 -17.34 -17.83 -7.91
N TYR A 559 -16.45 -18.74 -7.49
CA TYR A 559 -16.86 -20.01 -6.86
C TYR A 559 -16.04 -20.30 -5.60
N VAL A 560 -16.62 -21.10 -4.69
CA VAL A 560 -16.02 -21.52 -3.41
C VAL A 560 -15.65 -23.00 -3.52
N GLU A 561 -14.46 -23.38 -3.04
CA GLU A 561 -13.96 -24.76 -3.07
C GLU A 561 -13.88 -25.35 -1.65
N LEU A 562 -14.73 -26.34 -1.35
CA LEU A 562 -14.67 -27.08 -0.07
C LEU A 562 -13.59 -28.19 -0.11
N PRO A 563 -12.79 -28.36 0.97
CA PRO A 563 -11.83 -29.45 1.10
C PRO A 563 -12.52 -30.68 1.69
N GLY A 564 -12.95 -31.63 0.86
CA GLY A 564 -13.47 -32.91 1.34
C GLY A 564 -14.30 -33.64 0.30
N GLY A 565 -14.31 -34.97 0.35
CA GLY A 565 -15.18 -35.77 -0.50
C GLY A 565 -16.64 -35.65 -0.08
N TRP A 566 -17.43 -34.85 -0.79
CA TRP A 566 -18.88 -34.76 -0.58
C TRP A 566 -19.59 -36.03 -1.09
N ARG A 567 -19.83 -37.01 -0.21
CA ARG A 567 -20.62 -38.22 -0.52
C ARG A 567 -22.00 -38.23 0.12
N ASN A 568 -22.17 -37.57 1.27
CA ASN A 568 -23.43 -37.53 2.01
C ASN A 568 -23.62 -36.14 2.63
N GLY A 569 -24.50 -35.32 2.08
CA GLY A 569 -24.78 -34.00 2.64
C GLY A 569 -25.76 -33.18 1.82
N VAL A 570 -26.18 -32.05 2.38
CA VAL A 570 -27.15 -31.14 1.77
C VAL A 570 -26.55 -29.74 1.67
N LEU A 571 -26.53 -29.18 0.46
CA LEU A 571 -26.26 -27.77 0.24
C LEU A 571 -27.57 -27.05 -0.09
N GLU A 572 -27.95 -26.10 0.73
CA GLU A 572 -29.15 -25.29 0.54
C GLU A 572 -28.77 -23.82 0.33
N ALA A 573 -29.47 -23.14 -0.57
CA ALA A 573 -29.34 -21.71 -0.81
C ALA A 573 -30.71 -21.10 -1.14
N GLU A 574 -31.07 -20.01 -0.47
CA GLU A 574 -32.17 -19.13 -0.88
C GLU A 574 -31.65 -18.12 -1.89
N ILE A 575 -32.19 -18.18 -3.11
CA ILE A 575 -31.75 -17.42 -4.28
C ILE A 575 -32.87 -16.47 -4.71
N VAL A 576 -32.57 -15.20 -4.87
CA VAL A 576 -33.45 -14.18 -5.47
C VAL A 576 -32.84 -13.72 -6.79
N LEU A 577 -33.51 -14.01 -7.90
CA LEU A 577 -33.09 -13.50 -9.21
C LEU A 577 -33.60 -12.07 -9.39
N GLN A 578 -32.70 -11.10 -9.58
CA GLN A 578 -33.08 -9.69 -9.77
C GLN A 578 -33.12 -9.27 -11.25
N GLY A 579 -32.58 -10.09 -12.15
CA GLY A 579 -32.65 -9.89 -13.60
C GLY A 579 -32.60 -11.21 -14.36
N ALA A 580 -32.51 -11.15 -15.68
CA ALA A 580 -32.44 -12.33 -16.58
C ALA A 580 -31.14 -13.16 -16.45
N ALA A 581 -30.37 -12.96 -15.38
CA ALA A 581 -29.12 -13.64 -15.13
C ALA A 581 -29.34 -15.14 -14.87
N ARG A 582 -28.39 -15.96 -15.30
CA ARG A 582 -28.32 -17.36 -14.83
C ARG A 582 -27.66 -17.37 -13.46
N ALA A 583 -28.31 -17.97 -12.48
CA ALA A 583 -27.71 -18.19 -11.16
C ALA A 583 -27.98 -19.62 -10.70
N GLY A 584 -27.14 -20.19 -9.86
CA GLY A 584 -27.35 -21.55 -9.41
C GLY A 584 -26.26 -22.10 -8.52
N LEU A 585 -26.33 -23.40 -8.27
CA LEU A 585 -25.38 -24.15 -7.45
C LEU A 585 -24.46 -24.97 -8.36
N VAL A 586 -23.19 -25.04 -8.02
CA VAL A 586 -22.19 -25.83 -8.73
C VAL A 586 -21.71 -26.93 -7.80
N CYS A 587 -21.65 -28.15 -8.30
CA CYS A 587 -21.15 -29.33 -7.60
C CYS A 587 -20.07 -29.99 -8.48
N ARG A 588 -18.79 -29.73 -8.22
CA ARG A 588 -17.66 -30.30 -8.97
C ARG A 588 -17.13 -31.58 -8.31
N GLY A 589 -16.63 -32.51 -9.10
CA GLY A 589 -15.72 -33.56 -8.63
C GLY A 589 -14.29 -33.24 -9.09
N ARG A 590 -13.29 -33.48 -8.25
CA ARG A 590 -11.89 -33.54 -8.70
C ARG A 590 -11.65 -34.92 -9.29
N MET A 591 -11.27 -34.97 -10.56
CA MET A 591 -10.67 -36.16 -11.15
C MET A 591 -9.21 -36.22 -10.73
N ILE A 592 -8.82 -37.24 -9.97
CA ILE A 592 -7.41 -37.61 -9.82
C ILE A 592 -7.11 -38.57 -10.98
N VAL A 593 -6.78 -38.04 -12.15
CA VAL A 593 -6.28 -38.85 -13.27
C VAL A 593 -4.79 -38.59 -13.37
N ASN A 594 -4.02 -39.68 -13.38
CA ASN A 594 -2.55 -39.70 -13.39
C ASN A 594 -1.95 -38.66 -14.38
N ASP A 595 -1.01 -37.86 -13.87
CA ASP A 595 0.06 -37.08 -14.53
C ASP A 595 -0.26 -36.15 -15.72
N HIS A 596 -1.52 -35.98 -16.14
CA HIS A 596 -1.86 -35.07 -17.25
C HIS A 596 -3.02 -34.12 -16.87
N GLY A 597 -2.68 -33.03 -16.17
CA GLY A 597 -3.54 -31.85 -16.00
C GLY A 597 -4.77 -32.03 -15.11
N ASP A 598 -4.96 -31.12 -14.14
CA ASP A 598 -6.20 -31.02 -13.33
C ASP A 598 -7.39 -30.63 -14.25
N GLU A 599 -8.04 -31.59 -14.90
CA GLU A 599 -9.32 -31.36 -15.55
C GLU A 599 -10.47 -31.49 -14.53
N LEU A 600 -11.06 -30.35 -14.18
CA LEU A 600 -12.23 -30.25 -13.31
C LEU A 600 -13.48 -30.77 -14.04
N ALA A 601 -13.94 -31.99 -13.73
CA ALA A 601 -15.20 -32.54 -14.22
C ALA A 601 -16.33 -32.34 -13.17
N GLY A 602 -17.41 -31.63 -13.51
CA GLY A 602 -18.42 -31.27 -12.51
C GLY A 602 -19.84 -31.12 -13.04
N TYR A 603 -20.80 -31.16 -12.12
CA TYR A 603 -22.20 -30.84 -12.32
C TYR A 603 -22.49 -29.36 -12.00
N HIS A 604 -23.28 -28.70 -12.83
CA HIS A 604 -23.76 -27.34 -12.61
C HIS A 604 -25.28 -27.37 -12.62
N ILE A 605 -25.92 -26.87 -11.56
CA ILE A 605 -27.36 -26.72 -11.46
C ILE A 605 -27.65 -25.24 -11.65
N LEU A 606 -28.23 -24.87 -12.79
CA LEU A 606 -28.47 -23.48 -13.17
C LEU A 606 -29.98 -23.21 -13.18
N LEU A 607 -30.38 -22.13 -12.51
CA LEU A 607 -31.67 -21.48 -12.71
C LEU A 607 -31.57 -20.65 -14.00
N GLU A 608 -32.43 -20.95 -14.98
CA GLU A 608 -32.43 -20.31 -16.30
C GLU A 608 -33.72 -19.52 -16.48
N PRO A 609 -33.80 -18.27 -15.97
CA PRO A 609 -35.03 -17.48 -16.02
C PRO A 609 -35.50 -17.19 -17.45
N GLU A 610 -34.57 -17.06 -18.40
CA GLU A 610 -34.89 -16.89 -19.84
C GLU A 610 -35.66 -18.08 -20.41
N ASN A 611 -35.38 -19.29 -19.92
CA ASN A 611 -36.00 -20.52 -20.41
C ASN A 611 -37.18 -20.97 -19.52
N GLY A 612 -37.37 -20.37 -18.35
CA GLY A 612 -38.33 -20.84 -17.35
C GLY A 612 -38.03 -22.25 -16.86
N GLU A 613 -36.75 -22.60 -16.79
CA GLU A 613 -36.28 -23.97 -16.52
C GLU A 613 -35.12 -23.99 -15.54
N ILE A 614 -34.86 -25.17 -15.01
CA ILE A 614 -33.65 -25.48 -14.25
C ILE A 614 -32.92 -26.55 -15.00
N GLY A 615 -31.67 -26.27 -15.36
CA GLY A 615 -30.82 -27.20 -16.07
C GLY A 615 -29.76 -27.77 -15.14
N LEU A 616 -29.60 -29.08 -15.17
CA LEU A 616 -28.41 -29.77 -14.69
C LEU A 616 -27.47 -29.97 -15.87
N TYR A 617 -26.23 -29.53 -15.73
CA TYR A 617 -25.20 -29.58 -16.76
C TYR A 617 -23.98 -30.33 -16.25
N THR A 618 -23.27 -31.04 -17.11
CA THR A 618 -21.92 -31.53 -16.83
C THR A 618 -20.91 -30.74 -17.65
N ARG A 619 -19.71 -30.54 -17.11
CA ARG A 619 -18.60 -29.94 -17.85
C ARG A 619 -17.48 -30.96 -18.03
N VAL A 620 -17.27 -31.38 -19.28
CA VAL A 620 -16.14 -32.26 -19.70
C VAL A 620 -15.21 -31.53 -20.69
N ALA A 621 -15.68 -30.44 -21.31
CA ALA A 621 -14.90 -29.47 -22.09
C ALA A 621 -15.77 -28.22 -22.39
N GLN A 622 -17.07 -28.45 -22.63
CA GLN A 622 -18.14 -27.46 -22.70
C GLN A 622 -19.25 -27.85 -21.71
N LEU A 623 -20.12 -26.89 -21.36
CA LEU A 623 -21.33 -27.17 -20.58
C LEU A 623 -22.29 -28.00 -21.43
N ARG A 624 -22.52 -29.26 -21.04
CA ARG A 624 -23.48 -30.16 -21.68
C ARG A 624 -24.66 -30.38 -20.74
N ARG A 625 -25.87 -30.07 -21.20
CA ARG A 625 -27.11 -30.31 -20.43
C ARG A 625 -27.32 -31.81 -20.27
N GLN A 626 -27.53 -32.24 -19.03
CA GLN A 626 -27.83 -33.64 -18.67
C GLN A 626 -29.31 -33.84 -18.38
N ALA A 627 -29.92 -32.89 -17.67
CA ALA A 627 -31.34 -32.91 -17.35
C ALA A 627 -31.87 -31.49 -17.26
N SER A 628 -33.19 -31.34 -17.39
CA SER A 628 -33.85 -30.09 -17.09
C SER A 628 -35.28 -30.30 -16.62
N CYS A 629 -35.76 -29.38 -15.79
CA CYS A 629 -37.14 -29.36 -15.32
C CYS A 629 -37.73 -27.96 -15.54
N PRO A 630 -38.91 -27.84 -16.18
CA PRO A 630 -39.66 -26.58 -16.19
C PRO A 630 -39.93 -26.10 -14.78
N TYR A 631 -39.54 -24.86 -14.49
CA TYR A 631 -39.78 -24.22 -13.21
C TYR A 631 -40.05 -22.72 -13.42
N PRO A 632 -41.27 -22.24 -13.18
CA PRO A 632 -41.64 -20.85 -13.43
C PRO A 632 -40.91 -19.93 -12.44
N LEU A 633 -39.80 -19.34 -12.88
CA LEU A 633 -39.02 -18.38 -12.10
C LEU A 633 -39.65 -17.00 -12.22
N SER A 634 -40.03 -16.42 -11.09
CA SER A 634 -40.44 -15.00 -11.01
C SER A 634 -39.27 -14.17 -10.52
N LEU A 635 -38.88 -13.14 -11.27
CA LEU A 635 -37.89 -12.16 -10.80
C LEU A 635 -38.37 -11.51 -9.50
N GLY A 636 -37.44 -11.28 -8.57
CA GLY A 636 -37.70 -10.67 -7.26
C GLY A 636 -38.34 -11.60 -6.23
N LYS A 637 -38.65 -12.86 -6.56
CA LYS A 637 -39.10 -13.86 -5.57
C LYS A 637 -37.93 -14.74 -5.13
N ALA A 638 -37.87 -14.99 -3.82
CA ALA A 638 -36.94 -15.94 -3.24
C ALA A 638 -37.32 -17.38 -3.60
N VAL A 639 -36.31 -18.18 -3.93
CA VAL A 639 -36.42 -19.60 -4.24
C VAL A 639 -35.41 -20.33 -3.38
N ARG A 640 -35.88 -21.26 -2.52
CA ARG A 640 -34.98 -22.10 -1.73
C ARG A 640 -34.56 -23.29 -2.58
N LEU A 641 -33.35 -23.26 -3.11
CA LEU A 641 -32.74 -24.35 -3.87
C LEU A 641 -31.92 -25.23 -2.92
N ALA A 642 -32.12 -26.53 -2.96
CA ALA A 642 -31.31 -27.47 -2.19
C ALA A 642 -30.80 -28.61 -3.08
N VAL A 643 -29.57 -29.03 -2.83
CA VAL A 643 -28.91 -30.13 -3.53
C VAL A 643 -28.48 -31.14 -2.49
N HIS A 644 -29.06 -32.32 -2.57
CA HIS A 644 -28.79 -33.44 -1.70
C HIS A 644 -27.94 -34.43 -2.47
N MET A 645 -26.78 -34.77 -1.94
CA MET A 645 -26.02 -35.93 -2.38
C MET A 645 -26.18 -37.02 -1.33
N GLN A 646 -26.66 -38.18 -1.74
CA GLN A 646 -26.68 -39.38 -0.91
C GLN A 646 -26.14 -40.55 -1.72
N ASP A 647 -25.02 -41.09 -1.26
CA ASP A 647 -24.23 -42.09 -1.98
C ASP A 647 -23.84 -41.59 -3.40
N ASP A 648 -24.47 -42.15 -4.43
CA ASP A 648 -24.29 -41.77 -5.84
C ASP A 648 -25.59 -41.21 -6.45
N ARG A 649 -26.45 -40.61 -5.62
CA ARG A 649 -27.70 -39.99 -6.07
C ARG A 649 -27.71 -38.51 -5.73
N LEU A 650 -27.84 -37.69 -6.78
CA LEU A 650 -27.98 -36.25 -6.68
C LEU A 650 -29.47 -35.89 -6.82
N THR A 651 -30.02 -35.25 -5.80
CA THR A 651 -31.40 -34.76 -5.79
C THR A 651 -31.38 -33.24 -5.66
N VAL A 652 -32.03 -32.55 -6.59
CA VAL A 652 -32.26 -31.10 -6.53
C VAL A 652 -33.69 -30.87 -6.11
N SER A 653 -33.88 -30.11 -5.04
CA SER A 653 -35.20 -29.68 -4.58
C SER A 653 -35.33 -28.17 -4.58
N ILE A 654 -36.55 -27.69 -4.80
CA ILE A 654 -36.91 -26.29 -4.68
C ILE A 654 -38.10 -26.15 -3.76
N ASN A 655 -37.96 -25.26 -2.78
CA ASN A 655 -38.99 -25.00 -1.78
C ASN A 655 -39.47 -26.32 -1.11
N GLY A 656 -38.55 -27.29 -1.00
CA GLY A 656 -38.82 -28.63 -0.44
C GLY A 656 -39.32 -29.68 -1.44
N GLU A 657 -39.67 -29.31 -2.68
CA GLU A 657 -40.13 -30.25 -3.70
C GLU A 657 -38.95 -30.73 -4.55
N THR A 658 -38.79 -32.05 -4.71
CA THR A 658 -37.76 -32.61 -5.59
C THR A 658 -38.12 -32.34 -7.05
N VAL A 659 -37.28 -31.56 -7.73
CA VAL A 659 -37.48 -31.16 -9.13
C VAL A 659 -36.58 -31.93 -10.10
N LEU A 660 -35.43 -32.42 -9.62
CA LEU A 660 -34.52 -33.26 -10.40
C LEU A 660 -33.94 -34.35 -9.51
N GLU A 661 -33.84 -35.56 -10.05
CA GLU A 661 -33.11 -36.67 -9.45
C GLU A 661 -32.22 -37.31 -10.51
N LEU A 662 -30.94 -37.46 -10.20
CA LEU A 662 -29.95 -38.07 -11.09
C LEU A 662 -29.17 -39.14 -10.35
N ASP A 663 -29.16 -40.34 -10.94
CA ASP A 663 -28.24 -41.41 -10.56
C ASP A 663 -26.87 -41.14 -11.21
N VAL A 664 -25.87 -40.81 -10.39
CA VAL A 664 -24.50 -40.51 -10.83
C VAL A 664 -23.58 -41.74 -10.75
N SER A 665 -24.11 -42.94 -10.48
CA SER A 665 -23.35 -44.19 -10.33
C SER A 665 -22.88 -44.86 -11.64
N ARG A 666 -23.31 -44.37 -12.81
CA ARG A 666 -22.88 -44.93 -14.11
C ARG A 666 -21.44 -44.49 -14.46
N PRO A 667 -20.62 -45.35 -15.09
CA PRO A 667 -19.16 -45.32 -14.93
C PRO A 667 -18.54 -44.11 -15.63
N MET A 668 -18.34 -43.03 -14.89
CA MET A 668 -17.08 -42.32 -14.96
C MET A 668 -16.11 -43.07 -14.02
N GLN A 669 -14.91 -43.35 -14.50
CA GLN A 669 -14.06 -44.42 -13.99
C GLN A 669 -13.85 -44.44 -12.46
N PRO A 670 -13.65 -45.63 -11.84
CA PRO A 670 -13.41 -45.76 -10.41
C PRO A 670 -12.12 -45.02 -10.02
N GLY A 671 -12.28 -43.93 -9.28
CA GLY A 671 -11.19 -43.02 -8.86
C GLY A 671 -11.65 -41.59 -8.49
N HIS A 672 -12.91 -41.25 -8.70
CA HIS A 672 -13.43 -39.89 -8.53
C HIS A 672 -13.93 -39.66 -7.09
N TYR A 673 -13.10 -39.13 -6.18
CA TYR A 673 -13.49 -39.02 -4.75
C TYR A 673 -13.15 -37.71 -4.01
N ALA A 674 -13.11 -36.56 -4.69
CA ALA A 674 -13.21 -35.28 -3.97
C ALA A 674 -14.28 -34.41 -4.63
N GLY A 675 -15.28 -33.93 -3.89
CA GLY A 675 -16.41 -33.17 -4.43
C GLY A 675 -16.39 -31.75 -3.89
N CYS A 676 -16.23 -30.73 -4.73
CA CYS A 676 -16.37 -29.32 -4.35
C CYS A 676 -17.81 -28.88 -4.60
N CYS A 677 -18.41 -28.08 -3.72
CA CYS A 677 -19.69 -27.41 -4.03
C CYS A 677 -19.58 -25.90 -3.82
N GLY A 678 -20.31 -25.12 -4.62
CA GLY A 678 -20.21 -23.67 -4.64
C GLY A 678 -21.40 -23.01 -5.33
N LEU A 679 -21.38 -21.68 -5.40
CA LEU A 679 -22.42 -20.86 -6.05
C LEU A 679 -21.90 -20.36 -7.39
N TYR A 680 -22.81 -20.06 -8.32
CA TYR A 680 -22.46 -19.49 -9.63
C TYR A 680 -23.50 -18.46 -10.06
N VAL A 681 -23.01 -17.33 -10.57
CA VAL A 681 -23.83 -16.31 -11.24
C VAL A 681 -23.14 -15.93 -12.54
N SER A 682 -23.88 -15.92 -13.65
CA SER A 682 -23.38 -15.41 -14.92
C SER A 682 -24.39 -14.50 -15.61
N GLY A 683 -23.89 -13.36 -16.10
CA GLY A 683 -24.64 -12.47 -16.98
C GLY A 683 -25.66 -11.57 -16.27
N GLY A 684 -25.55 -11.29 -14.97
CA GLY A 684 -26.36 -10.26 -14.30
C GLY A 684 -26.39 -10.38 -12.77
N THR A 685 -27.45 -9.85 -12.14
CA THR A 685 -27.61 -9.73 -10.68
C THR A 685 -28.51 -10.82 -10.08
N ALA A 686 -27.98 -11.55 -9.10
CA ALA A 686 -28.72 -12.46 -8.23
C ALA A 686 -28.29 -12.22 -6.77
N ALA A 687 -29.23 -12.31 -5.83
CA ALA A 687 -28.95 -12.22 -4.41
C ALA A 687 -29.11 -13.60 -3.75
N PHE A 688 -28.27 -13.88 -2.75
CA PHE A 688 -28.32 -15.10 -1.96
C PHE A 688 -28.57 -14.71 -0.50
N ASN A 689 -29.73 -15.09 0.04
CA ASN A 689 -30.19 -14.59 1.34
C ASN A 689 -29.86 -15.54 2.49
N HIS A 690 -29.85 -16.85 2.23
CA HIS A 690 -29.65 -17.88 3.26
C HIS A 690 -28.95 -19.08 2.64
N ILE A 691 -27.71 -19.37 3.02
CA ILE A 691 -26.99 -20.59 2.58
C ILE A 691 -26.82 -21.48 3.80
N THR A 692 -27.02 -22.78 3.64
CA THR A 692 -26.81 -23.78 4.69
C THR A 692 -26.10 -24.99 4.09
N PHE A 693 -25.01 -25.43 4.72
CA PHE A 693 -24.41 -26.73 4.43
C PHE A 693 -24.64 -27.63 5.64
N LEU A 694 -25.30 -28.75 5.42
CA LEU A 694 -25.57 -29.76 6.43
C LEU A 694 -24.83 -31.03 6.03
N GLU A 695 -23.69 -31.29 6.68
CA GLU A 695 -23.04 -32.60 6.62
C GLU A 695 -23.84 -33.56 7.50
N LYS A 696 -24.14 -34.76 6.98
CA LYS A 696 -24.91 -35.78 7.70
C LYS A 696 -24.02 -36.88 8.24
#